data_AF-A0A8J1YQZ2-F1
#
_entry.id   AF-A0A8J1YQZ2-F1
#
_cell.length_a   1.000
_cell.length_b   1.000
_cell.length_c   1.000
_cell.angle_alpha   90.00
_cell.angle_beta   90.00
_cell.angle_gamma   90.00
#
_symmetry.space_group_name_H-M   'P 1'
#
loop_
_entity.id
_entity.type
_entity.pdbx_description
1 polymer ?
#
loop_
_entity_poly.entity_id
_entity_poly.type
_entity_poly.pdbx_seq_one_letter_code
_entity_poly.pdbx_strand_id
1 'polypeptide(L)'
;MGCLRGIFAKYEDQRQWIIEEILSALGKISTHNNVQSRFLLPDGSSIHAISSLLLQLIQASAFGVSARIRKLRSSVMETEGPAPQSNVIDTAEEEIRFCADITESSLKSVRIVAGYLVQKSASTKPSKTTHDTDYKAILDVFVNDLLAVLYRPEWPAASLFLSVLSRLMMSPLEDSKTGVELSAARNIALDYLGNIAARIRSFDLAMQCEGAQSSLVEIISSADVAAASNLMRDQITVQTYLAVSAKDDGMFASSLDMTCVVWAQELQAAIQKITTVTDLLAAEKTDDGEITQQRLTIIAQQSRSALQNLWTRDEGLFEINNPKQSEAAARASVTCSRGRSLQSAYDPILHALVAIMDTPVVALRSKAIRALSSIVTVDPGVLGLAFINRLSDSSPAVRDASVELVGKYVVRSPALATDYYPHIALRVSDSGLAVRKRVIKLLRDIFMTTNTPQIKVDVCCKIILMMGDQDQSVKELATKTLTDMFYPMGATSTALGDAAALLVEVINEYKGSNASLEASLQIVVEECAATGRPDHSVQTVDRLVGRLLDGTEQADFDFMSHIRAILLLCAGQPSIIDASKAAILLTYLRPATTSDQHASNDLLLRIFQRSIPGMPRSASTFAADLQAALMPMIGKPSGGFQTMREVVGCFCAVTNHLTRDYTKLLKLLRACNVRSMQKPLSEGCSSQIQTQAGMTMYITARILEHCDLDAVASNDPNVRQELGTISDRPISEYFYDMFLSHSKMPMSQVAPTTCLGCVFHAYPALILRNETSEWIGDIFAAKDMDNCARVLGVIHGFLASEVERKTSGALHKRNMQALIGSAAEISESGISTAVVQRNIQFILNGATSQHFATQVAALDVLSFIVNQGLSHPLQCLPIIISMETCEDPAIADRALSLHYILHGKHSTLINVRFLDFAKGTYGYQKTITSEVSGHRNGTALLAGWYDVINEKRALRNEFVRALARAFHFELSGDCIPDVGLVLYLADNLATLEYKLLEEVMIVIQQLGSVVSDCTQFVSTLETMSVEGEATDLVKDLDVSIHETSDETRLEHLVNSSIIVGLALLTKNHLLDLYGLAEDKCTKYVIGKKSALGDKPAVRRSHVSVPLDVGCMPWVRGVRTFGEFGQQRATFLRMLQEDGSLGDTNL
;
A
#
# COMPACT_ATOMS: atom_id res chain seq x y z
N MET A 1 1.35 -22.83 -48.94
CA MET A 1 2.62 -22.14 -48.63
C MET A 1 3.64 -22.29 -49.76
N GLY A 2 3.99 -23.52 -50.17
CA GLY A 2 5.00 -23.76 -51.23
C GLY A 2 4.80 -23.00 -52.54
N CYS A 3 3.57 -22.87 -53.06
CA CYS A 3 3.30 -22.11 -54.29
C CYS A 3 3.61 -20.61 -54.13
N LEU A 4 3.18 -19.98 -53.02
CA LEU A 4 3.47 -18.58 -52.74
C LEU A 4 4.97 -18.34 -52.59
N ARG A 5 5.70 -19.26 -51.94
CA ARG A 5 7.16 -19.25 -51.84
C ARG A 5 7.81 -19.22 -53.22
N GLY A 6 7.38 -20.10 -54.13
CA GLY A 6 7.92 -20.17 -55.49
C GLY A 6 7.65 -18.92 -56.32
N ILE A 7 6.44 -18.35 -56.22
CA ILE A 7 6.08 -17.10 -56.91
C ILE A 7 6.92 -15.94 -56.36
N PHE A 8 7.03 -15.82 -55.04
CA PHE A 8 7.77 -14.76 -54.36
C PHE A 8 9.28 -14.81 -54.67
N ALA A 9 9.85 -16.02 -54.79
CA ALA A 9 11.24 -16.22 -55.19
C ALA A 9 11.50 -15.76 -56.62
N LYS A 10 10.59 -16.07 -57.56
CA LYS A 10 10.79 -15.86 -59.01
C LYS A 10 10.46 -14.45 -59.49
N TYR A 11 9.47 -13.79 -58.92
CA TYR A 11 8.95 -12.49 -59.40
C TYR A 11 9.23 -11.38 -58.38
N GLU A 12 10.39 -10.72 -58.50
CA GLU A 12 10.84 -9.70 -57.55
C GLU A 12 9.90 -8.47 -57.51
N ASP A 13 9.39 -8.04 -58.67
CA ASP A 13 8.49 -6.88 -58.80
C ASP A 13 7.12 -7.09 -58.10
N GLN A 14 6.72 -8.35 -57.91
CA GLN A 14 5.42 -8.69 -57.31
C GLN A 14 5.49 -8.91 -55.78
N ARG A 15 6.70 -8.92 -55.19
CA ARG A 15 6.91 -9.23 -53.76
C ARG A 15 6.12 -8.29 -52.85
N GLN A 16 6.15 -6.99 -53.13
CA GLN A 16 5.43 -6.00 -52.34
C GLN A 16 3.91 -6.22 -52.38
N TRP A 17 3.36 -6.42 -53.58
CA TRP A 17 1.93 -6.67 -53.77
C TRP A 17 1.46 -7.94 -53.04
N ILE A 18 2.24 -9.04 -53.12
CA ILE A 18 1.93 -10.29 -52.41
C ILE A 18 1.87 -10.06 -50.90
N ILE A 19 2.83 -9.31 -50.35
CA ILE A 19 2.86 -8.99 -48.91
C ILE A 19 1.63 -8.15 -48.52
N GLU A 20 1.32 -7.12 -49.30
CA GLU A 20 0.18 -6.23 -49.03
C GLU A 20 -1.15 -7.01 -49.04
N GLU A 21 -1.34 -7.96 -49.95
CA GLU A 21 -2.54 -8.80 -49.98
C GLU A 21 -2.60 -9.80 -48.83
N ILE A 22 -1.47 -10.38 -48.40
CA ILE A 22 -1.45 -11.25 -47.21
C ILE A 22 -1.82 -10.43 -45.96
N LEU A 23 -1.31 -9.21 -45.84
CA LEU A 23 -1.62 -8.28 -44.75
C LEU A 23 -3.06 -7.79 -44.79
N SER A 24 -3.64 -7.60 -45.98
CA SER A 24 -5.06 -7.24 -46.17
C SER A 24 -5.98 -8.40 -45.75
N ALA A 25 -5.58 -9.65 -46.05
CA ALA A 25 -6.32 -10.86 -45.74
C ALA A 25 -6.26 -11.25 -44.27
N LEU A 26 -5.19 -10.87 -43.56
CA LEU A 26 -5.03 -11.05 -42.11
C LEU A 26 -6.21 -10.46 -41.31
N GLY A 27 -6.78 -9.35 -41.76
CA GLY A 27 -7.97 -8.72 -41.16
C GLY A 27 -9.25 -9.57 -41.22
N LYS A 28 -9.31 -10.56 -42.11
CA LYS A 28 -10.49 -11.40 -42.37
C LYS A 28 -10.45 -12.76 -41.65
N ILE A 29 -9.32 -13.10 -41.04
CA ILE A 29 -9.14 -14.38 -40.34
C ILE A 29 -9.69 -14.21 -38.92
N SER A 30 -10.75 -14.96 -38.55
CA SER A 30 -11.30 -14.89 -37.20
C SER A 30 -10.33 -15.53 -36.20
N THR A 31 -10.04 -14.81 -35.12
CA THR A 31 -9.09 -15.18 -34.06
C THR A 31 -9.55 -16.38 -33.20
N HIS A 32 -10.74 -16.93 -33.45
CA HIS A 32 -11.37 -17.97 -32.62
C HIS A 32 -11.06 -19.42 -33.03
N ASN A 33 -10.47 -19.67 -34.21
CA ASN A 33 -10.15 -21.04 -34.68
C ASN A 33 -8.66 -21.40 -34.50
N ASN A 34 -8.15 -21.34 -33.26
CA ASN A 34 -6.73 -21.53 -32.91
C ASN A 34 -6.17 -22.97 -33.01
N VAL A 35 -6.99 -23.95 -33.40
CA VAL A 35 -6.60 -25.38 -33.39
C VAL A 35 -6.09 -25.88 -34.76
N GLN A 36 -6.43 -25.21 -35.87
CA GLN A 36 -6.18 -25.76 -37.22
C GLN A 36 -4.99 -25.15 -37.98
N SER A 37 -4.28 -24.16 -37.43
CA SER A 37 -3.20 -23.42 -38.13
C SER A 37 -1.86 -23.41 -37.39
N ARG A 38 -1.43 -24.55 -36.84
CA ARG A 38 -0.13 -24.68 -36.16
C ARG A 38 0.88 -25.41 -37.04
N PHE A 39 2.07 -24.84 -37.19
CA PHE A 39 3.23 -25.45 -37.82
C PHE A 39 4.10 -26.09 -36.73
N LEU A 40 4.30 -27.40 -36.79
CA LEU A 40 5.08 -28.15 -35.81
C LEU A 40 6.58 -27.99 -36.08
N LEU A 41 7.33 -27.66 -35.03
CA LEU A 41 8.78 -27.59 -35.03
C LEU A 41 9.39 -28.95 -34.65
N PRO A 42 10.65 -29.23 -35.03
CA PRO A 42 11.31 -30.50 -34.74
C PRO A 42 11.46 -30.84 -33.24
N ASP A 43 11.39 -29.84 -32.36
CA ASP A 43 11.49 -29.99 -30.90
C ASP A 43 10.13 -30.26 -30.21
N GLY A 44 9.05 -30.39 -31.00
CA GLY A 44 7.69 -30.60 -30.50
C GLY A 44 6.94 -29.31 -30.12
N SER A 45 7.58 -28.13 -30.25
CA SER A 45 6.90 -26.85 -30.15
C SER A 45 6.16 -26.50 -31.45
N SER A 46 5.30 -25.48 -31.45
CA SER A 46 4.55 -25.11 -32.65
C SER A 46 4.40 -23.61 -32.79
N ILE A 47 4.58 -23.09 -34.01
CA ILE A 47 4.35 -21.68 -34.35
C ILE A 47 3.07 -21.51 -35.17
N HIS A 48 2.54 -20.29 -35.24
CA HIS A 48 1.38 -20.01 -36.06
C HIS A 48 1.73 -20.13 -37.56
N ALA A 49 0.81 -20.70 -38.36
CA ALA A 49 1.05 -20.94 -39.79
C ALA A 49 1.29 -19.66 -40.59
N ILE A 50 0.72 -18.53 -40.16
CA ILE A 50 0.96 -17.21 -40.78
C ILE A 50 2.38 -16.72 -40.46
N SER A 51 2.84 -16.88 -39.20
CA SER A 51 4.21 -16.56 -38.81
C SER A 51 5.21 -17.37 -39.63
N SER A 52 4.96 -18.67 -39.78
CA SER A 52 5.70 -19.57 -40.67
C SER A 52 5.71 -19.09 -42.12
N LEU A 53 4.54 -18.71 -42.67
CA LEU A 53 4.45 -18.21 -44.05
C LEU A 53 5.28 -16.94 -44.25
N LEU A 54 5.15 -15.96 -43.36
CA LEU A 54 5.88 -14.69 -43.46
C LEU A 54 7.39 -14.92 -43.37
N LEU A 55 7.83 -15.79 -42.46
CA LEU A 55 9.24 -16.16 -42.35
C LEU A 55 9.75 -16.83 -43.64
N GLN A 56 9.00 -17.80 -44.19
CA GLN A 56 9.37 -18.48 -45.42
C GLN A 56 9.42 -17.55 -46.64
N LEU A 57 8.50 -16.59 -46.75
CA LEU A 57 8.51 -15.61 -47.85
C LEU A 57 9.77 -14.74 -47.81
N ILE A 58 10.16 -14.26 -46.62
CA ILE A 58 11.38 -13.46 -46.48
C ILE A 58 12.63 -14.29 -46.77
N GLN A 59 12.69 -15.57 -46.40
CA GLN A 59 13.84 -16.43 -46.75
C GLN A 59 13.89 -16.74 -48.25
N ALA A 60 12.74 -16.81 -48.92
CA ALA A 60 12.64 -17.11 -50.34
C ALA A 60 13.19 -15.99 -51.24
N SER A 61 13.42 -14.79 -50.71
CA SER A 61 14.07 -13.70 -51.47
C SER A 61 15.49 -14.06 -51.91
N ALA A 62 16.19 -14.90 -51.13
CA ALA A 62 17.54 -15.37 -51.40
C ALA A 62 17.59 -16.66 -52.21
N PHE A 63 16.44 -17.23 -52.60
CA PHE A 63 16.42 -18.50 -53.32
C PHE A 63 17.14 -18.42 -54.68
N GLY A 64 18.04 -19.37 -54.93
CA GLY A 64 18.76 -19.51 -56.20
C GLY A 64 19.98 -18.59 -56.34
N VAL A 65 20.38 -17.91 -55.26
CA VAL A 65 21.57 -17.04 -55.22
C VAL A 65 22.85 -17.81 -55.47
N SER A 66 22.99 -18.98 -54.84
CA SER A 66 24.13 -19.87 -55.03
C SER A 66 24.35 -20.26 -56.49
N ALA A 67 23.26 -20.52 -57.23
CA ALA A 67 23.31 -20.84 -58.65
C ALA A 67 23.67 -19.62 -59.53
N ARG A 68 23.15 -18.43 -59.19
CA ARG A 68 23.46 -17.18 -59.90
C ARG A 68 24.93 -16.78 -59.73
N ILE A 69 25.47 -16.87 -58.51
CA ILE A 69 26.88 -16.58 -58.22
C ILE A 69 27.80 -17.60 -58.92
N ARG A 70 27.45 -18.89 -58.91
CA ARG A 70 28.21 -19.90 -59.65
C ARG A 70 28.26 -19.62 -61.16
N LYS A 71 27.14 -19.16 -61.73
CA LYS A 71 27.07 -18.74 -63.14
C LYS A 71 27.92 -17.51 -63.42
N LEU A 72 27.94 -16.53 -62.51
CA LEU A 72 28.78 -15.34 -62.60
C LEU A 72 30.28 -15.73 -62.64
N ARG A 73 30.69 -16.64 -61.74
CA ARG A 73 32.07 -17.16 -61.70
C ARG A 73 32.44 -17.94 -62.96
N SER A 74 31.53 -18.76 -63.50
CA SER A 74 31.80 -19.51 -64.74
C SER A 74 31.90 -18.62 -65.99
N SER A 75 31.10 -17.55 -66.08
CA SER A 75 31.16 -16.62 -67.23
C SER A 75 32.47 -15.85 -67.35
N VAL A 76 33.18 -15.66 -66.22
CA VAL A 76 34.48 -15.00 -66.18
C VAL A 76 35.61 -15.96 -66.59
N MET A 77 35.50 -17.25 -66.24
CA MET A 77 36.45 -18.28 -66.70
C MET A 77 36.38 -18.54 -68.21
N GLU A 78 35.23 -18.29 -68.85
CA GLU A 78 35.05 -18.44 -70.31
C GLU A 78 35.52 -17.20 -71.12
N THR A 79 35.74 -16.05 -70.48
CA THR A 79 36.13 -14.79 -71.14
C THR A 79 37.64 -14.51 -71.18
N GLU A 80 38.50 -15.39 -70.64
CA GLU A 80 39.97 -15.36 -70.82
C GLU A 80 40.43 -15.84 -72.22
N GLY A 81 39.69 -15.51 -73.28
CA GLY A 81 40.15 -15.58 -74.67
C GLY A 81 40.64 -14.21 -75.16
N PRO A 82 41.57 -14.11 -76.13
CA PRO A 82 42.23 -12.86 -76.48
C PRO A 82 41.28 -11.96 -77.29
N ALA A 83 40.49 -11.13 -76.62
CA ALA A 83 39.71 -10.05 -77.21
C ALA A 83 39.98 -8.72 -76.45
N PRO A 84 40.07 -7.58 -77.15
CA PRO A 84 40.54 -6.34 -76.55
C PRO A 84 39.45 -5.60 -75.79
N GLN A 85 39.78 -5.22 -74.54
CA GLN A 85 39.27 -4.06 -73.79
C GLN A 85 37.76 -3.79 -73.82
N SER A 86 37.02 -4.42 -72.91
CA SER A 86 35.88 -3.79 -72.25
C SER A 86 35.79 -4.27 -70.79
N ASN A 87 35.72 -3.32 -69.86
CA ASN A 87 35.51 -3.42 -68.41
C ASN A 87 35.94 -4.76 -67.75
N VAL A 88 37.11 -4.78 -67.13
CA VAL A 88 37.47 -5.83 -66.16
C VAL A 88 36.49 -5.70 -64.99
N ILE A 89 35.44 -6.51 -65.01
CA ILE A 89 34.49 -6.63 -63.92
C ILE A 89 35.21 -7.34 -62.77
N ASP A 90 35.39 -6.66 -61.64
CA ASP A 90 35.85 -7.34 -60.44
C ASP A 90 34.71 -8.22 -59.91
N THR A 91 34.82 -9.52 -60.20
CA THR A 91 33.86 -10.54 -59.77
C THR A 91 33.60 -10.50 -58.26
N ALA A 92 34.59 -10.13 -57.45
CA ALA A 92 34.41 -10.02 -56.00
C ALA A 92 33.52 -8.83 -55.63
N GLU A 93 33.66 -7.69 -56.32
CA GLU A 93 32.85 -6.50 -56.09
C GLU A 93 31.40 -6.70 -56.55
N GLU A 94 31.18 -7.41 -57.66
CA GLU A 94 29.83 -7.79 -58.09
C GLU A 94 29.17 -8.81 -57.15
N GLU A 95 29.91 -9.78 -56.59
CA GLU A 95 29.40 -10.70 -55.58
C GLU A 95 28.98 -9.98 -54.29
N ILE A 96 29.78 -9.02 -53.83
CA ILE A 96 29.48 -8.15 -52.67
C ILE A 96 28.18 -7.39 -52.93
N ARG A 97 28.09 -6.70 -54.08
CA ARG A 97 26.93 -5.91 -54.46
C ARG A 97 25.68 -6.76 -54.56
N PHE A 98 25.78 -7.95 -55.18
CA PHE A 98 24.65 -8.85 -55.31
C PHE A 98 24.11 -9.32 -53.96
N CYS A 99 24.98 -9.75 -53.04
CA CYS A 99 24.58 -10.14 -51.68
C CYS A 99 23.95 -8.97 -50.90
N ALA A 100 24.48 -7.75 -51.07
CA ALA A 100 23.93 -6.52 -50.50
C ALA A 100 22.52 -6.24 -51.00
N ASP A 101 22.29 -6.27 -52.32
CA ASP A 101 21.00 -6.00 -52.96
C ASP A 101 19.90 -6.97 -52.48
N ILE A 102 20.23 -8.26 -52.34
CA ILE A 102 19.30 -9.27 -51.83
C ILE A 102 18.92 -9.01 -50.38
N THR A 103 19.91 -8.69 -49.55
CA THR A 103 19.68 -8.40 -48.13
C THR A 103 18.85 -7.13 -47.97
N GLU A 104 19.11 -6.10 -48.76
CA GLU A 104 18.32 -4.87 -48.77
C GLU A 104 16.88 -5.13 -49.23
N SER A 105 16.69 -5.89 -50.31
CA SER A 105 15.37 -6.32 -50.81
C SER A 105 14.58 -7.06 -49.72
N SER A 106 15.25 -7.99 -49.03
CA SER A 106 14.66 -8.75 -47.91
C SER A 106 14.28 -7.85 -46.75
N LEU A 107 15.16 -6.92 -46.36
CA LEU A 107 14.89 -5.94 -45.29
C LEU A 107 13.75 -4.98 -45.68
N LYS A 108 13.61 -4.62 -46.95
CA LYS A 108 12.49 -3.81 -47.44
C LYS A 108 11.16 -4.55 -47.23
N SER A 109 11.10 -5.83 -47.61
CA SER A 109 9.92 -6.68 -47.36
C SER A 109 9.62 -6.84 -45.86
N VAL A 110 10.65 -7.05 -45.02
CA VAL A 110 10.50 -7.12 -43.57
C VAL A 110 9.96 -5.80 -42.99
N ARG A 111 10.47 -4.65 -43.44
CA ARG A 111 10.00 -3.32 -42.99
C ARG A 111 8.53 -3.08 -43.32
N ILE A 112 8.05 -3.54 -44.49
CA ILE A 112 6.64 -3.43 -44.87
C ILE A 112 5.77 -4.24 -43.90
N VAL A 113 6.12 -5.52 -43.67
CA VAL A 113 5.36 -6.40 -42.76
C VAL A 113 5.38 -5.87 -41.33
N ALA A 114 6.57 -5.61 -40.79
CA ALA A 114 6.74 -5.14 -39.41
C ALA A 114 6.11 -3.76 -39.20
N GLY A 115 6.31 -2.84 -40.14
CA GLY A 115 5.73 -1.50 -40.11
C GLY A 115 4.20 -1.53 -40.12
N TYR A 116 3.61 -2.35 -40.99
CA TYR A 116 2.15 -2.51 -41.07
C TYR A 116 1.58 -3.03 -39.75
N LEU A 117 2.15 -4.10 -39.19
CA LEU A 117 1.66 -4.72 -37.95
C LEU A 117 1.78 -3.76 -36.75
N VAL A 118 2.91 -3.06 -36.61
CA VAL A 118 3.12 -2.09 -35.53
C VAL A 118 2.19 -0.88 -35.69
N GLN A 119 2.06 -0.33 -36.89
CA GLN A 119 1.21 0.83 -37.16
C GLN A 119 -0.28 0.51 -36.94
N LYS A 120 -0.76 -0.64 -37.41
CA LYS A 120 -2.15 -1.08 -37.20
C LYS A 120 -2.44 -1.38 -35.74
N SER A 121 -1.49 -1.97 -35.02
CA SER A 121 -1.62 -2.20 -33.58
C SER A 121 -1.67 -0.89 -32.79
N ALA A 122 -0.95 0.15 -33.23
CA ALA A 122 -0.90 1.47 -32.59
C ALA A 122 -2.08 2.38 -32.95
N SER A 123 -2.87 2.04 -33.98
CA SER A 123 -3.98 2.86 -34.46
C SER A 123 -5.18 2.77 -33.51
N THR A 124 -5.58 3.90 -32.93
CA THR A 124 -6.77 4.00 -32.06
C THR A 124 -8.07 4.28 -32.82
N LYS A 125 -8.04 4.39 -34.16
CA LYS A 125 -9.23 4.62 -34.97
C LYS A 125 -9.91 3.29 -35.32
N PRO A 126 -11.21 3.09 -35.00
CA PRO A 126 -11.93 1.90 -35.43
C PRO A 126 -11.97 1.86 -36.96
N SER A 127 -11.59 0.72 -37.52
CA SER A 127 -11.63 0.46 -38.96
C SER A 127 -13.08 0.51 -39.44
N LYS A 128 -13.36 1.29 -40.50
CA LYS A 128 -14.71 1.39 -41.10
C LYS A 128 -15.14 0.12 -41.87
N THR A 129 -14.30 -0.90 -41.95
CA THR A 129 -14.57 -2.14 -42.69
C THR A 129 -14.45 -3.37 -41.79
N THR A 130 -15.59 -4.05 -41.65
CA THR A 130 -15.84 -5.48 -41.38
C THR A 130 -14.86 -6.23 -40.45
N HIS A 131 -15.35 -6.54 -39.24
CA HIS A 131 -14.70 -7.25 -38.12
C HIS A 131 -13.54 -6.48 -37.46
N ASP A 132 -13.70 -6.15 -36.17
CA ASP A 132 -12.62 -5.65 -35.32
C ASP A 132 -11.55 -6.75 -35.16
N THR A 133 -10.64 -6.87 -36.12
CA THR A 133 -9.49 -7.75 -36.01
C THR A 133 -8.51 -7.17 -34.99
N ASP A 134 -8.22 -7.92 -33.93
CA ASP A 134 -7.26 -7.51 -32.91
C ASP A 134 -5.82 -7.68 -33.43
N TYR A 135 -5.32 -6.68 -34.15
CA TYR A 135 -3.94 -6.65 -34.66
C TYR A 135 -2.90 -6.72 -33.55
N LYS A 136 -3.22 -6.26 -32.33
CA LYS A 136 -2.32 -6.38 -31.19
C LYS A 136 -2.14 -7.85 -30.79
N ALA A 137 -3.22 -8.63 -30.74
CA ALA A 137 -3.14 -10.07 -30.49
C ALA A 137 -2.34 -10.82 -31.57
N ILE A 138 -2.51 -10.43 -32.85
CA ILE A 138 -1.72 -11.00 -33.96
C ILE A 138 -0.24 -10.66 -33.79
N LEU A 139 0.09 -9.41 -33.46
CA LEU A 139 1.46 -8.98 -33.21
C LEU A 139 2.08 -9.72 -32.02
N ASP A 140 1.31 -9.95 -30.95
CA ASP A 140 1.78 -10.69 -29.76
C ASP A 140 2.14 -12.14 -30.12
N VAL A 141 1.26 -12.84 -30.85
CA VAL A 141 1.55 -14.21 -31.35
C VAL A 141 2.78 -14.19 -32.26
N PHE A 142 2.86 -13.23 -33.19
CA PHE A 142 3.98 -13.15 -34.14
C PHE A 142 5.32 -12.90 -33.42
N VAL A 143 5.39 -11.96 -32.47
CA VAL A 143 6.62 -11.70 -31.70
C VAL A 143 7.01 -12.91 -30.87
N ASN A 144 6.06 -13.57 -30.19
CA ASN A 144 6.36 -14.77 -29.41
C ASN A 144 6.87 -15.92 -30.30
N ASP A 145 6.27 -16.13 -31.48
CA ASP A 145 6.74 -17.11 -32.47
C ASP A 145 8.17 -16.78 -32.94
N LEU A 146 8.47 -15.50 -33.23
CA LEU A 146 9.82 -15.05 -33.62
C LEU A 146 10.85 -15.32 -32.52
N LEU A 147 10.52 -15.08 -31.25
CA LEU A 147 11.39 -15.34 -30.10
C LEU A 147 11.59 -16.84 -29.84
N ALA A 148 10.62 -17.67 -30.21
CA ALA A 148 10.70 -19.12 -30.11
C ALA A 148 11.66 -19.73 -31.15
N VAL A 149 11.66 -19.22 -32.39
CA VAL A 149 12.52 -19.72 -33.48
C VAL A 149 13.85 -18.95 -33.63
N LEU A 150 14.13 -17.97 -32.76
CA LEU A 150 15.34 -17.16 -32.81
C LEU A 150 16.61 -18.04 -32.76
N TYR A 151 17.53 -17.81 -33.70
CA TYR A 151 18.79 -18.54 -33.89
C TYR A 151 18.67 -20.03 -34.23
N ARG A 152 17.47 -20.51 -34.58
CA ARG A 152 17.33 -21.81 -35.22
C ARG A 152 17.83 -21.71 -36.67
N PRO A 153 18.63 -22.68 -37.16
CA PRO A 153 19.21 -22.62 -38.51
C PRO A 153 18.15 -22.61 -39.61
N GLU A 154 16.98 -23.18 -39.32
CA GLU A 154 15.82 -23.29 -40.21
C GLU A 154 15.08 -21.96 -40.39
N TRP A 155 15.32 -20.99 -39.49
CA TRP A 155 14.55 -19.75 -39.42
C TRP A 155 15.45 -18.49 -39.41
N PRO A 156 16.36 -18.29 -40.39
CA PRO A 156 17.29 -17.16 -40.39
C PRO A 156 16.59 -15.79 -40.50
N ALA A 157 15.38 -15.73 -41.08
CA ALA A 157 14.59 -14.50 -41.16
C ALA A 157 14.13 -13.97 -39.79
N ALA A 158 14.09 -14.80 -38.75
CA ALA A 158 13.61 -14.38 -37.43
C ALA A 158 14.47 -13.27 -36.83
N SER A 159 15.80 -13.34 -36.97
CA SER A 159 16.71 -12.30 -36.49
C SER A 159 16.56 -10.99 -37.27
N LEU A 160 16.23 -11.06 -38.57
CA LEU A 160 15.98 -9.88 -39.40
C LEU A 160 14.70 -9.17 -38.97
N PHE A 161 13.62 -9.93 -38.74
CA PHE A 161 12.37 -9.38 -38.21
C PHE A 161 12.59 -8.70 -36.85
N LEU A 162 13.24 -9.36 -35.91
CA LEU A 162 13.49 -8.80 -34.58
C LEU A 162 14.41 -7.57 -34.64
N SER A 163 15.40 -7.53 -35.53
CA SER A 163 16.26 -6.35 -35.73
C SER A 163 15.48 -5.14 -36.25
N VAL A 164 14.55 -5.35 -37.18
CA VAL A 164 13.70 -4.28 -37.71
C VAL A 164 12.64 -3.86 -36.69
N LEU A 165 11.97 -4.81 -36.03
CA LEU A 165 10.99 -4.53 -34.98
C LEU A 165 11.60 -3.75 -33.82
N SER A 166 12.80 -4.13 -33.37
CA SER A 166 13.50 -3.42 -32.29
C SER A 166 13.73 -1.96 -32.67
N ARG A 167 14.23 -1.68 -33.88
CA ARG A 167 14.44 -0.31 -34.37
C ARG A 167 13.13 0.48 -34.53
N LEU A 168 12.08 -0.14 -35.06
CA LEU A 168 10.76 0.48 -35.22
C LEU A 168 10.13 0.82 -33.87
N MET A 169 10.31 -0.02 -32.85
CA MET A 169 9.78 0.20 -31.50
C MET A 169 10.62 1.18 -30.69
N MET A 170 11.91 1.32 -30.97
CA MET A 170 12.79 2.30 -30.33
C MET A 170 12.49 3.75 -30.77
N SER A 171 12.19 3.97 -32.05
CA SER A 171 11.96 5.32 -32.59
C SER A 171 10.88 6.14 -31.83
N PRO A 172 9.69 5.59 -31.48
CA PRO A 172 8.69 6.30 -30.68
C PRO A 172 9.10 6.63 -29.24
N LEU A 173 10.08 5.89 -28.69
CA LEU A 173 10.57 6.07 -27.32
C LEU A 173 11.57 7.22 -27.23
N GLU A 174 12.34 7.46 -28.30
CA GLU A 174 13.32 8.54 -28.41
C GLU A 174 12.67 9.88 -28.81
N ASP A 175 11.54 9.86 -29.52
CA ASP A 175 10.82 11.08 -29.90
C ASP A 175 10.30 11.80 -28.64
N SER A 176 10.59 13.10 -28.47
CA SER A 176 10.12 13.90 -27.33
C SER A 176 8.69 14.42 -27.49
N LYS A 177 8.08 14.27 -28.68
CA LYS A 177 6.73 14.79 -28.97
C LYS A 177 5.66 14.12 -28.12
N THR A 178 4.50 14.74 -28.03
CA THR A 178 3.33 14.20 -27.31
C THR A 178 2.13 14.12 -28.25
N GLY A 179 1.54 12.92 -28.38
CA GLY A 179 0.36 12.67 -29.19
C GLY A 179 -0.31 11.35 -28.82
N VAL A 180 -1.60 11.19 -29.14
CA VAL A 180 -2.38 9.98 -28.79
C VAL A 180 -1.82 8.74 -29.49
N GLU A 181 -1.61 8.82 -30.81
CA GLU A 181 -1.03 7.73 -31.61
C GLU A 181 0.42 7.42 -31.19
N LEU A 182 1.22 8.44 -30.88
CA LEU A 182 2.59 8.26 -30.38
C LEU A 182 2.61 7.59 -28.99
N SER A 183 1.68 7.94 -28.10
CA SER A 183 1.53 7.28 -26.80
C SER A 183 1.11 5.82 -26.94
N ALA A 184 0.21 5.49 -27.88
CA ALA A 184 -0.14 4.11 -28.21
C ALA A 184 1.08 3.34 -28.77
N ALA A 185 1.85 3.95 -29.66
CA ALA A 185 3.09 3.37 -30.18
C ALA A 185 4.13 3.12 -29.08
N ARG A 186 4.32 4.07 -28.15
CA ARG A 186 5.20 3.88 -26.98
C ARG A 186 4.74 2.73 -26.09
N ASN A 187 3.43 2.62 -25.86
CA ASN A 187 2.86 1.53 -25.09
C ASN A 187 3.12 0.17 -25.73
N ILE A 188 3.03 0.06 -27.05
CA ILE A 188 3.34 -1.15 -27.81
C ILE A 188 4.82 -1.47 -27.74
N ALA A 189 5.69 -0.48 -27.91
CA ALA A 189 7.13 -0.66 -27.80
C ALA A 189 7.52 -1.23 -26.42
N LEU A 190 6.98 -0.66 -25.34
CA LEU A 190 7.24 -1.11 -23.97
C LEU A 190 6.74 -2.54 -23.69
N ASP A 191 5.64 -2.97 -24.33
CA ASP A 191 5.09 -4.32 -24.12
C ASP A 191 6.02 -5.41 -24.69
N TYR A 192 6.75 -5.12 -25.78
CA TYR A 192 7.55 -6.13 -26.49
C TYR A 192 9.06 -6.00 -26.31
N LEU A 193 9.60 -4.77 -26.22
CA LEU A 193 11.06 -4.56 -26.14
C LEU A 193 11.70 -5.22 -24.91
N GLY A 194 10.99 -5.26 -23.78
CA GLY A 194 11.48 -5.96 -22.57
C GLY A 194 11.67 -7.46 -22.80
N ASN A 195 10.72 -8.13 -23.45
CA ASN A 195 10.80 -9.55 -23.75
C ASN A 195 11.84 -9.85 -24.84
N ILE A 196 11.96 -8.99 -25.85
CA ILE A 196 13.00 -9.09 -26.89
C ILE A 196 14.39 -8.98 -26.26
N ALA A 197 14.64 -7.94 -25.45
CA ALA A 197 15.91 -7.75 -24.76
C ALA A 197 16.23 -8.90 -23.80
N ALA A 198 15.24 -9.39 -23.04
CA ALA A 198 15.40 -10.55 -22.16
C ALA A 198 15.82 -11.80 -22.95
N ARG A 199 15.22 -12.04 -24.12
CA ARG A 199 15.56 -13.20 -24.96
C ARG A 199 16.96 -13.05 -25.56
N ILE A 200 17.33 -11.87 -26.06
CA ILE A 200 18.67 -11.57 -26.56
C ILE A 200 19.71 -11.85 -25.46
N ARG A 201 19.49 -11.32 -24.24
CA ARG A 201 20.37 -11.54 -23.09
C ARG A 201 20.46 -13.01 -22.67
N SER A 202 19.35 -13.76 -22.75
CA SER A 202 19.37 -15.19 -22.43
C SER A 202 20.29 -15.99 -23.35
N PHE A 203 20.33 -15.64 -24.64
CA PHE A 203 21.23 -16.26 -25.59
C PHE A 203 22.67 -15.78 -25.39
N ASP A 204 22.89 -14.49 -25.11
CA ASP A 204 24.23 -13.98 -24.79
C ASP A 204 24.84 -14.69 -23.57
N LEU A 205 24.08 -14.85 -22.48
CA LEU A 205 24.53 -15.61 -21.30
C LEU A 205 24.78 -17.09 -21.64
N ALA A 206 23.92 -17.72 -22.45
CA ALA A 206 24.13 -19.11 -22.88
C ALA A 206 25.41 -19.26 -23.72
N MET A 207 25.72 -18.29 -24.59
CA MET A 207 26.95 -18.25 -25.40
C MET A 207 28.21 -18.04 -24.55
N GLN A 208 28.10 -17.59 -23.30
CA GLN A 208 29.22 -17.39 -22.38
C GLN A 208 29.52 -18.66 -21.53
N CYS A 209 28.55 -19.53 -21.31
CA CYS A 209 28.67 -20.69 -20.42
C CYS A 209 29.26 -21.96 -21.08
N GLU A 210 29.27 -22.08 -22.41
CA GLU A 210 29.84 -23.23 -23.14
C GLU A 210 30.96 -22.79 -24.08
N GLY A 211 32.23 -23.07 -23.75
CA GLY A 211 33.37 -22.99 -24.68
C GLY A 211 33.40 -21.74 -25.57
N ALA A 212 33.26 -20.56 -24.95
CA ALA A 212 32.99 -19.28 -25.60
C ALA A 212 33.77 -19.07 -26.92
N GLN A 213 33.10 -19.25 -28.05
CA GLN A 213 33.64 -18.82 -29.33
C GLN A 213 33.55 -17.30 -29.43
N SER A 214 34.67 -16.69 -29.78
CA SER A 214 34.77 -15.24 -29.96
C SER A 214 33.99 -14.79 -31.21
N SER A 215 33.39 -13.61 -31.15
CA SER A 215 32.77 -13.00 -32.33
C SER A 215 33.82 -12.62 -33.39
N LEU A 216 33.41 -12.44 -34.66
CA LEU A 216 34.33 -11.95 -35.69
C LEU A 216 35.06 -10.66 -35.29
N VAL A 217 34.39 -9.76 -34.56
CA VAL A 217 34.99 -8.52 -34.09
C VAL A 217 36.06 -8.77 -33.02
N GLU A 218 35.78 -9.65 -32.06
CA GLU A 218 36.73 -10.06 -31.01
C GLU A 218 37.92 -10.84 -31.58
N ILE A 219 37.67 -11.70 -32.58
CA ILE A 219 38.71 -12.45 -33.31
C ILE A 219 39.66 -11.49 -34.02
N ILE A 220 39.13 -10.45 -34.68
CA ILE A 220 39.95 -9.42 -35.34
C ILE A 220 40.74 -8.62 -34.31
N SER A 221 40.15 -8.27 -33.15
CA SER A 221 40.86 -7.49 -32.13
C SER A 221 41.92 -8.30 -31.38
N SER A 222 41.70 -9.60 -31.17
CA SER A 222 42.63 -10.50 -30.46
C SER A 222 43.63 -11.20 -31.38
N ALA A 223 43.43 -11.11 -32.70
CA ALA A 223 44.18 -11.84 -33.72
C ALA A 223 44.27 -13.37 -33.45
N ASP A 224 43.19 -13.96 -32.92
CA ASP A 224 43.13 -15.39 -32.59
C ASP A 224 42.73 -16.26 -33.80
N VAL A 225 43.73 -16.93 -34.38
CA VAL A 225 43.57 -17.83 -35.54
C VAL A 225 42.78 -19.11 -35.18
N ALA A 226 42.88 -19.61 -33.95
CA ALA A 226 42.17 -20.81 -33.53
C ALA A 226 40.67 -20.54 -33.37
N ALA A 227 40.32 -19.40 -32.79
CA ALA A 227 38.94 -18.93 -32.69
C ALA A 227 38.31 -18.72 -34.08
N ALA A 228 39.04 -18.13 -35.03
CA ALA A 228 38.60 -18.01 -36.43
C ALA A 228 38.28 -19.36 -37.08
N SER A 229 39.18 -20.34 -36.89
CA SER A 229 39.03 -21.69 -37.44
C SER A 229 37.83 -22.44 -36.83
N ASN A 230 37.55 -22.20 -35.54
CA ASN A 230 36.39 -22.78 -34.85
C ASN A 230 35.08 -22.20 -35.35
N LEU A 231 34.99 -20.87 -35.51
CA LEU A 231 33.79 -20.21 -36.02
C LEU A 231 33.45 -20.66 -37.45
N MET A 232 34.46 -20.85 -38.30
CA MET A 232 34.26 -21.37 -39.65
C MET A 232 33.71 -22.81 -39.64
N ARG A 233 34.15 -23.64 -38.69
CA ARG A 233 33.66 -25.02 -38.53
C ARG A 233 32.20 -25.06 -38.07
N ASP A 234 31.82 -24.18 -37.16
CA ASP A 234 30.45 -24.07 -36.69
C ASP A 234 29.51 -23.64 -37.84
N GLN A 235 29.91 -22.64 -38.63
CA GLN A 235 29.15 -22.23 -39.83
C GLN A 235 29.03 -23.35 -40.87
N ILE A 236 30.11 -24.11 -41.06
CA ILE A 236 30.10 -25.30 -41.92
C ILE A 236 29.06 -26.31 -41.44
N THR A 237 28.97 -26.55 -40.13
CA THR A 237 28.03 -27.51 -39.52
C THR A 237 26.58 -27.09 -39.78
N VAL A 238 26.28 -25.79 -39.65
CA VAL A 238 24.97 -25.22 -39.96
C VAL A 238 24.60 -25.42 -41.43
N GLN A 239 25.52 -25.08 -42.34
CA GLN A 239 25.30 -25.21 -43.79
C GLN A 239 25.07 -26.67 -44.20
N THR A 240 25.88 -27.58 -43.66
CA THR A 240 25.76 -29.02 -43.95
C THR A 240 24.39 -29.56 -43.55
N TYR A 241 23.91 -29.23 -42.34
CA TYR A 241 22.58 -29.61 -41.89
C TYR A 241 21.46 -29.08 -42.81
N LEU A 242 21.53 -27.80 -43.19
CA LEU A 242 20.54 -27.19 -44.07
C LEU A 242 20.57 -27.76 -45.49
N ALA A 243 21.75 -28.08 -46.03
CA ALA A 243 21.91 -28.68 -47.35
C ALA A 243 21.35 -30.12 -47.40
N VAL A 244 21.57 -30.92 -46.35
CA VAL A 244 20.99 -32.26 -46.25
C VAL A 244 19.46 -32.17 -46.13
N SER A 245 18.96 -31.28 -45.27
CA SER A 245 17.52 -31.11 -45.05
C SER A 245 16.78 -30.50 -46.25
N ALA A 246 17.48 -29.77 -47.11
CA ALA A 246 16.94 -29.21 -48.36
C ALA A 246 16.48 -30.26 -49.36
N LYS A 247 16.98 -31.50 -49.25
CA LYS A 247 16.53 -32.64 -50.07
C LYS A 247 15.12 -33.10 -49.70
N ASP A 248 14.79 -33.00 -48.42
CA ASP A 248 13.51 -33.44 -47.88
C ASP A 248 12.43 -32.35 -48.05
N ASP A 249 12.77 -31.08 -47.78
CA ASP A 249 11.88 -29.93 -47.97
C ASP A 249 12.63 -28.73 -48.57
N GLY A 250 12.08 -28.20 -49.67
CA GLY A 250 12.60 -27.00 -50.33
C GLY A 250 12.55 -25.72 -49.49
N MET A 251 11.98 -25.72 -48.27
CA MET A 251 12.09 -24.60 -47.32
C MET A 251 13.54 -24.41 -46.88
N PHE A 252 14.23 -25.52 -46.59
CA PHE A 252 15.61 -25.46 -46.12
C PHE A 252 16.56 -24.95 -47.20
N ALA A 253 16.22 -25.11 -48.50
CA ALA A 253 16.98 -24.52 -49.60
C ALA A 253 16.98 -22.98 -49.53
N SER A 254 15.83 -22.36 -49.31
CA SER A 254 15.73 -20.90 -49.10
C SER A 254 16.44 -20.45 -47.82
N SER A 255 16.37 -21.27 -46.76
CA SER A 255 17.06 -20.99 -45.48
C SER A 255 18.58 -21.07 -45.61
N LEU A 256 19.08 -22.06 -46.35
CA LEU A 256 20.49 -22.23 -46.68
C LEU A 256 21.00 -21.03 -47.45
N ASP A 257 20.34 -20.67 -48.57
CA ASP A 257 20.76 -19.54 -49.39
C ASP A 257 20.77 -18.23 -48.57
N MET A 258 19.75 -17.99 -47.75
CA MET A 258 19.69 -16.80 -46.89
C MET A 258 20.82 -16.78 -45.85
N THR A 259 21.12 -17.93 -45.24
CA THR A 259 22.22 -18.07 -44.27
C THR A 259 23.57 -17.84 -44.93
N CYS A 260 23.76 -18.35 -46.16
CA CYS A 260 24.96 -18.11 -46.96
C CYS A 260 25.12 -16.64 -47.31
N VAL A 261 24.06 -15.94 -47.75
CA VAL A 261 24.11 -14.50 -48.05
C VAL A 261 24.52 -13.69 -46.82
N VAL A 262 23.91 -13.96 -45.66
CA VAL A 262 24.26 -13.27 -44.40
C VAL A 262 25.72 -13.55 -44.01
N TRP A 263 26.17 -14.80 -44.12
CA TRP A 263 27.55 -15.15 -43.80
C TRP A 263 28.57 -14.56 -44.78
N ALA A 264 28.23 -14.50 -46.07
CA ALA A 264 29.06 -13.87 -47.08
C ALA A 264 29.30 -12.39 -46.77
N GLN A 265 28.26 -11.66 -46.36
CA GLN A 265 28.39 -10.26 -45.94
C GLN A 265 29.24 -10.08 -44.69
N GLU A 266 29.05 -10.94 -43.69
CA GLU A 266 29.86 -10.91 -42.46
C GLU A 266 31.35 -11.17 -42.76
N LEU A 267 31.65 -12.15 -43.61
CA LEU A 267 33.01 -12.44 -44.07
C LEU A 267 33.60 -11.29 -44.89
N GLN A 268 32.83 -10.68 -45.79
CA GLN A 268 33.27 -9.55 -46.60
C GLN A 268 33.60 -8.33 -45.72
N ALA A 269 32.73 -7.99 -44.78
CA ALA A 269 32.96 -6.91 -43.82
C ALA A 269 34.19 -7.19 -42.93
N ALA A 270 34.37 -8.44 -42.50
CA ALA A 270 35.55 -8.86 -41.75
C ALA A 270 36.84 -8.72 -42.58
N ILE A 271 36.85 -9.17 -43.84
CA ILE A 271 38.01 -9.05 -44.74
C ILE A 271 38.37 -7.58 -44.97
N GLN A 272 37.38 -6.71 -45.22
CA GLN A 272 37.60 -5.28 -45.39
C GLN A 272 38.21 -4.67 -44.12
N LYS A 273 37.65 -4.97 -42.94
CA LYS A 273 38.16 -4.47 -41.65
C LYS A 273 39.55 -5.00 -41.33
N ILE A 274 39.85 -6.25 -41.65
CA ILE A 274 41.19 -6.81 -41.46
C ILE A 274 42.18 -6.06 -42.37
N THR A 275 41.82 -5.84 -43.64
CA THR A 275 42.68 -5.16 -44.62
C THR A 275 43.04 -3.76 -44.15
N THR A 276 42.06 -2.98 -43.68
CA THR A 276 42.31 -1.62 -43.16
C THR A 276 43.18 -1.63 -41.90
N VAL A 277 42.97 -2.58 -40.99
CA VAL A 277 43.80 -2.71 -39.77
C VAL A 277 45.22 -3.14 -40.13
N THR A 278 45.41 -4.07 -41.07
CA THR A 278 46.74 -4.48 -41.52
C THR A 278 47.49 -3.36 -42.23
N ASP A 279 46.80 -2.50 -42.99
CA ASP A 279 47.41 -1.33 -43.65
C ASP A 279 47.89 -0.29 -42.63
N LEU A 280 47.13 -0.08 -41.55
CA LEU A 280 47.51 0.80 -40.45
C LEU A 280 48.72 0.25 -39.66
N LEU A 281 48.71 -1.05 -39.34
CA LEU A 281 49.82 -1.70 -38.64
C LEU A 281 51.11 -1.70 -39.47
N ALA A 282 51.00 -1.86 -40.80
CA ALA A 282 52.15 -1.77 -41.71
C ALA A 282 52.81 -0.38 -41.71
N ALA A 283 52.06 0.68 -41.37
CA ALA A 283 52.59 2.04 -41.26
C ALA A 283 53.35 2.29 -39.94
N GLU A 284 53.01 1.59 -38.86
CA GLU A 284 53.57 1.81 -37.51
C GLU A 284 54.94 1.13 -37.26
N LYS A 285 55.30 0.10 -38.04
CA LYS A 285 56.63 -0.60 -38.00
C LYS A 285 57.09 -1.04 -36.60
N THR A 286 56.21 -1.64 -35.81
CA THR A 286 56.55 -2.23 -34.49
C THR A 286 56.66 -3.76 -34.59
N ASP A 287 57.61 -4.38 -33.88
CA ASP A 287 57.81 -5.85 -33.89
C ASP A 287 56.53 -6.63 -33.47
N ASP A 288 55.77 -6.12 -32.51
CA ASP A 288 54.51 -6.72 -32.06
C ASP A 288 53.36 -6.49 -33.07
N GLY A 289 53.42 -5.38 -33.80
CA GLY A 289 52.54 -5.07 -34.92
C GLY A 289 52.72 -6.02 -36.09
N GLU A 290 53.95 -6.43 -36.41
CA GLU A 290 54.24 -7.40 -37.47
C GLU A 290 53.69 -8.80 -37.16
N ILE A 291 53.80 -9.27 -35.92
CA ILE A 291 53.22 -10.56 -35.49
C ILE A 291 51.70 -10.53 -35.60
N THR A 292 51.08 -9.44 -35.15
CA THR A 292 49.63 -9.24 -35.24
C THR A 292 49.17 -9.16 -36.70
N GLN A 293 49.92 -8.47 -37.55
CA GLN A 293 49.68 -8.38 -38.99
C GLN A 293 49.74 -9.76 -39.67
N GLN A 294 50.73 -10.60 -39.32
CA GLN A 294 50.83 -11.97 -39.85
C GLN A 294 49.61 -12.81 -39.47
N ARG A 295 49.20 -12.79 -38.19
CA ARG A 295 48.02 -13.52 -37.71
C ARG A 295 46.74 -13.04 -38.40
N LEU A 296 46.55 -11.73 -38.52
CA LEU A 296 45.42 -11.13 -39.23
C LEU A 296 45.39 -11.52 -40.72
N THR A 297 46.56 -11.60 -41.36
CA THR A 297 46.67 -12.06 -42.76
C THR A 297 46.23 -13.51 -42.91
N ILE A 298 46.59 -14.38 -41.96
CA ILE A 298 46.13 -15.78 -41.93
C ILE A 298 44.60 -15.83 -41.79
N ILE A 299 44.02 -15.04 -40.88
CA ILE A 299 42.56 -14.97 -40.69
C ILE A 299 41.88 -14.45 -41.97
N ALA A 300 42.41 -13.41 -42.62
CA ALA A 300 41.87 -12.92 -43.89
C ALA A 300 41.90 -13.99 -45.00
N GLN A 301 42.96 -14.78 -45.06
CA GLN A 301 43.08 -15.86 -46.04
C GLN A 301 42.10 -17.01 -45.73
N GLN A 302 41.93 -17.37 -44.46
CA GLN A 302 40.89 -18.32 -44.04
C GLN A 302 39.49 -17.80 -44.41
N SER A 303 39.18 -16.54 -44.14
CA SER A 303 37.89 -15.91 -44.50
C SER A 303 37.65 -15.87 -46.01
N ARG A 304 38.67 -15.55 -46.82
CA ARG A 304 38.57 -15.62 -48.30
C ARG A 304 38.31 -17.04 -48.78
N SER A 305 39.00 -18.03 -48.21
CA SER A 305 38.79 -19.43 -48.57
C SER A 305 37.38 -19.91 -48.19
N ALA A 306 36.86 -19.49 -47.04
CA ALA A 306 35.50 -19.79 -46.60
C ALA A 306 34.46 -19.15 -47.53
N LEU A 307 34.67 -17.89 -47.96
CA LEU A 307 33.80 -17.19 -48.90
C LEU A 307 33.81 -17.84 -50.30
N GLN A 308 34.97 -18.31 -50.76
CA GLN A 308 35.08 -19.03 -52.03
C GLN A 308 34.34 -20.36 -51.99
N ASN A 309 34.55 -21.14 -50.91
CA ASN A 309 33.96 -22.46 -50.72
C ASN A 309 32.44 -22.43 -50.42
N LEU A 310 31.90 -21.28 -50.04
CA LEU A 310 30.49 -21.10 -49.70
C LEU A 310 29.54 -21.50 -50.84
N TRP A 311 29.93 -21.19 -52.09
CA TRP A 311 29.08 -21.34 -53.27
C TRP A 311 29.39 -22.60 -54.10
N THR A 312 30.53 -23.23 -53.84
CA THR A 312 31.06 -24.39 -54.60
C THR A 312 30.84 -25.72 -53.91
N ARG A 313 30.26 -25.73 -52.70
CA ARG A 313 30.00 -26.97 -51.96
C ARG A 313 29.08 -27.93 -52.71
N ASP A 314 29.49 -29.19 -52.70
CA ASP A 314 28.78 -30.32 -53.28
C ASP A 314 27.51 -30.62 -52.48
N GLU A 315 26.45 -31.13 -53.13
CA GLU A 315 25.11 -31.32 -52.53
C GLU A 315 25.05 -32.45 -51.47
N GLY A 316 26.18 -32.83 -50.87
CA GLY A 316 26.27 -33.81 -49.80
C GLY A 316 25.60 -35.13 -50.16
N LEU A 317 25.84 -35.64 -51.38
CA LEU A 317 25.14 -36.77 -52.02
C LEU A 317 25.01 -38.04 -51.14
N PHE A 318 25.82 -38.19 -50.09
CA PHE A 318 25.89 -39.37 -49.22
C PHE A 318 25.57 -39.12 -47.74
N GLU A 319 25.15 -37.91 -47.33
CA GLU A 319 24.84 -37.60 -45.93
C GLU A 319 23.35 -37.81 -45.61
N ILE A 320 23.07 -38.45 -44.47
CA ILE A 320 21.72 -38.79 -44.00
C ILE A 320 21.35 -37.88 -42.83
N ASN A 321 20.13 -37.33 -42.86
CA ASN A 321 19.59 -36.45 -41.83
C ASN A 321 19.41 -37.20 -40.49
N ASN A 322 20.18 -36.86 -39.45
CA ASN A 322 20.11 -37.48 -38.13
C ASN A 322 19.70 -36.42 -37.08
N PRO A 323 18.77 -36.70 -36.14
CA PRO A 323 18.37 -35.75 -35.08
C PRO A 323 19.56 -35.17 -34.28
N LYS A 324 20.65 -35.92 -34.11
CA LYS A 324 21.87 -35.41 -33.46
C LYS A 324 22.56 -34.29 -34.26
N GLN A 325 22.43 -34.27 -35.58
CA GLN A 325 22.97 -33.21 -36.43
C GLN A 325 22.14 -31.92 -36.32
N SER A 326 20.82 -32.02 -36.16
CA SER A 326 19.94 -30.86 -35.95
C SER A 326 20.28 -30.11 -34.66
N GLU A 327 20.50 -30.84 -33.55
CA GLU A 327 20.87 -30.23 -32.26
C GLU A 327 22.28 -29.61 -32.29
N ALA A 328 23.23 -30.26 -32.99
CA ALA A 328 24.57 -29.71 -33.20
C ALA A 328 24.54 -28.43 -34.05
N ALA A 329 23.75 -28.42 -35.13
CA ALA A 329 23.56 -27.24 -35.97
C ALA A 329 22.85 -26.10 -35.23
N ALA A 330 21.87 -26.41 -34.37
CA ALA A 330 21.22 -25.40 -33.53
C ALA A 330 22.21 -24.75 -32.56
N ARG A 331 23.06 -25.52 -31.89
CA ARG A 331 24.13 -24.98 -31.01
C ARG A 331 25.14 -24.14 -31.80
N ALA A 332 25.62 -24.64 -32.94
CA ALA A 332 26.53 -23.91 -33.82
C ALA A 332 25.91 -22.61 -34.36
N SER A 333 24.61 -22.59 -34.65
CA SER A 333 23.90 -21.37 -35.09
C SER A 333 23.83 -20.32 -33.97
N VAL A 334 23.63 -20.74 -32.72
CA VAL A 334 23.64 -19.86 -31.55
C VAL A 334 25.04 -19.28 -31.33
N THR A 335 26.11 -20.09 -31.30
CA THR A 335 27.50 -19.61 -31.13
C THR A 335 27.88 -18.60 -32.20
N CYS A 336 27.56 -18.88 -33.47
CA CYS A 336 27.80 -17.98 -34.59
C CYS A 336 27.07 -16.64 -34.50
N SER A 337 26.01 -16.56 -33.69
CA SER A 337 25.16 -15.37 -33.61
C SER A 337 25.66 -14.29 -32.65
N ARG A 338 26.72 -14.55 -31.88
CA ARG A 338 27.33 -13.62 -30.89
C ARG A 338 27.74 -12.27 -31.49
N GLY A 339 28.18 -12.24 -32.74
CA GLY A 339 28.64 -11.04 -33.45
C GLY A 339 27.59 -10.35 -34.33
N ARG A 340 26.34 -10.83 -34.33
CA ARG A 340 25.31 -10.33 -35.25
C ARG A 340 24.68 -9.01 -34.78
N SER A 341 24.17 -8.23 -35.73
CA SER A 341 23.57 -6.90 -35.50
C SER A 341 22.38 -6.87 -34.53
N LEU A 342 21.72 -8.00 -34.28
CA LEU A 342 20.65 -8.09 -33.28
C LEU A 342 21.21 -8.08 -31.85
N GLN A 343 22.38 -8.68 -31.61
CA GLN A 343 22.97 -8.72 -30.27
C GLN A 343 23.37 -7.32 -29.79
N SER A 344 23.85 -6.46 -30.70
CA SER A 344 24.17 -5.07 -30.40
C SER A 344 22.94 -4.18 -30.13
N ALA A 345 21.71 -4.71 -30.27
CA ALA A 345 20.50 -3.98 -29.95
C ALA A 345 20.16 -4.01 -28.44
N TYR A 346 20.78 -4.89 -27.64
CA TYR A 346 20.48 -5.03 -26.22
C TYR A 346 20.72 -3.74 -25.42
N ASP A 347 21.93 -3.17 -25.50
CA ASP A 347 22.28 -1.98 -24.70
C ASP A 347 21.43 -0.75 -25.04
N PRO A 348 21.17 -0.42 -26.33
CA PRO A 348 20.24 0.65 -26.67
C PRO A 348 18.84 0.44 -26.10
N ILE A 349 18.30 -0.79 -26.18
CA ILE A 349 16.97 -1.10 -25.64
C ILE A 349 16.96 -0.91 -24.12
N LEU A 350 17.96 -1.44 -23.41
CA LEU A 350 18.06 -1.29 -21.96
C LEU A 350 18.13 0.19 -21.56
N HIS A 351 18.96 0.99 -22.24
CA HIS A 351 19.11 2.41 -21.96
C HIS A 351 17.81 3.18 -22.20
N ALA A 352 17.07 2.89 -23.27
CA ALA A 352 15.77 3.51 -23.53
C ALA A 352 14.72 3.15 -22.49
N LEU A 353 14.66 1.88 -22.05
CA LEU A 353 13.74 1.45 -21.00
C LEU A 353 14.02 2.15 -19.67
N VAL A 354 15.29 2.31 -19.29
CA VAL A 354 15.69 3.05 -18.09
C VAL A 354 15.32 4.53 -18.19
N ALA A 355 15.59 5.17 -19.33
CA ALA A 355 15.25 6.59 -19.54
C ALA A 355 13.75 6.88 -19.40
N ILE A 356 12.87 5.94 -19.80
CA ILE A 356 11.42 6.12 -19.69
C ILE A 356 10.93 6.13 -18.24
N MET A 357 11.67 5.52 -17.31
CA MET A 357 11.30 5.49 -15.90
C MET A 357 11.25 6.88 -15.25
N ASP A 358 11.94 7.87 -15.83
CA ASP A 358 11.95 9.26 -15.34
C ASP A 358 10.88 10.14 -15.99
N THR A 359 10.04 9.59 -16.87
CA THR A 359 8.96 10.36 -17.51
C THR A 359 7.83 10.70 -16.54
N PRO A 360 7.15 11.86 -16.67
CA PRO A 360 6.03 12.20 -15.78
C PRO A 360 4.78 11.32 -15.98
N VAL A 361 4.73 10.54 -17.08
CA VAL A 361 3.56 9.72 -17.45
C VAL A 361 3.58 8.39 -16.69
N VAL A 362 2.75 8.28 -15.67
CA VAL A 362 2.61 7.10 -14.78
C VAL A 362 2.47 5.76 -15.53
N ALA A 363 1.66 5.71 -16.60
CA ALA A 363 1.42 4.49 -17.36
C ALA A 363 2.68 4.00 -18.11
N LEU A 364 3.50 4.93 -18.62
CA LEU A 364 4.75 4.58 -19.30
C LEU A 364 5.80 4.11 -18.30
N ARG A 365 5.93 4.81 -17.15
CA ARG A 365 6.85 4.40 -16.08
C ARG A 365 6.57 3.00 -15.54
N SER A 366 5.30 2.69 -15.23
CA SER A 366 4.93 1.37 -14.69
C SER A 366 5.15 0.25 -15.73
N LYS A 367 4.89 0.51 -17.01
CA LYS A 367 5.21 -0.43 -18.10
C LYS A 367 6.70 -0.63 -18.30
N ALA A 368 7.50 0.44 -18.26
CA ALA A 368 8.96 0.33 -18.37
C ALA A 368 9.54 -0.55 -17.25
N ILE A 369 9.04 -0.41 -16.01
CA ILE A 369 9.44 -1.27 -14.88
C ILE A 369 9.08 -2.74 -15.13
N ARG A 370 7.90 -3.02 -15.70
CA ARG A 370 7.51 -4.40 -16.07
C ARG A 370 8.38 -4.96 -17.19
N ALA A 371 8.70 -4.16 -18.19
CA ALA A 371 9.60 -4.55 -19.27
C ALA A 371 11.01 -4.90 -18.73
N LEU A 372 11.53 -4.08 -17.81
CA LEU A 372 12.78 -4.35 -17.11
C LEU A 372 12.70 -5.58 -16.21
N SER A 373 11.53 -5.89 -15.65
CA SER A 373 11.31 -7.14 -14.89
C SER A 373 11.56 -8.38 -15.72
N SER A 374 11.19 -8.40 -17.01
CA SER A 374 11.51 -9.52 -17.91
C SER A 374 13.01 -9.69 -18.15
N ILE A 375 13.78 -8.60 -18.12
CA ILE A 375 15.24 -8.64 -18.31
C ILE A 375 15.92 -9.14 -17.03
N VAL A 376 15.53 -8.57 -15.88
CA VAL A 376 16.08 -8.91 -14.56
C VAL A 376 15.86 -10.38 -14.19
N THR A 377 14.74 -10.98 -14.62
CA THR A 377 14.51 -12.41 -14.40
C THR A 377 15.49 -13.29 -15.17
N VAL A 378 16.10 -12.80 -16.24
CA VAL A 378 17.14 -13.51 -17.00
C VAL A 378 18.52 -13.18 -16.45
N ASP A 379 18.80 -11.89 -16.25
CA ASP A 379 20.07 -11.40 -15.73
C ASP A 379 19.86 -10.55 -14.45
N PRO A 380 20.07 -11.15 -13.28
CA PRO A 380 19.95 -10.46 -12.01
C PRO A 380 20.97 -9.30 -11.85
N GLY A 381 22.11 -9.33 -12.57
CA GLY A 381 23.17 -8.32 -12.44
C GLY A 381 22.81 -6.93 -12.98
N VAL A 382 21.68 -6.79 -13.67
CA VAL A 382 21.17 -5.52 -14.20
C VAL A 382 20.57 -4.62 -13.10
N LEU A 383 20.20 -5.20 -11.95
CA LEU A 383 19.57 -4.46 -10.86
C LEU A 383 20.59 -3.65 -10.04
N GLY A 384 20.56 -2.33 -10.22
CA GLY A 384 21.30 -1.36 -9.39
C GLY A 384 20.43 -0.63 -8.36
N LEU A 385 21.06 0.23 -7.55
CA LEU A 385 20.41 1.04 -6.50
C LEU A 385 19.32 2.00 -7.04
N ALA A 386 19.35 2.36 -8.33
CA ALA A 386 18.37 3.26 -8.96
C ALA A 386 16.91 2.75 -8.90
N PHE A 387 16.72 1.43 -8.78
CA PHE A 387 15.39 0.82 -8.70
C PHE A 387 14.75 0.94 -7.31
N ILE A 388 15.55 1.08 -6.24
CA ILE A 388 15.05 1.24 -4.86
C ILE A 388 14.24 2.53 -4.74
N ASN A 389 14.70 3.61 -5.37
CA ASN A 389 14.01 4.91 -5.35
C ASN A 389 12.57 4.83 -5.89
N ARG A 390 12.24 3.82 -6.71
CA ARG A 390 10.90 3.65 -7.30
C ARG A 390 9.92 2.92 -6.39
N LEU A 391 10.39 2.29 -5.32
CA LEU A 391 9.52 1.81 -4.24
C LEU A 391 8.79 2.98 -3.55
N SER A 392 9.36 4.19 -3.61
CA SER A 392 8.79 5.41 -3.02
C SER A 392 8.16 6.36 -4.05
N ASP A 393 7.79 5.86 -5.24
CA ASP A 393 7.18 6.69 -6.29
C ASP A 393 5.83 7.30 -5.85
N SER A 394 5.46 8.47 -6.38
CA SER A 394 4.18 9.12 -6.06
C SER A 394 2.96 8.27 -6.47
N SER A 395 3.08 7.45 -7.52
CA SER A 395 1.97 6.63 -8.01
C SER A 395 1.96 5.21 -7.43
N PRO A 396 0.82 4.75 -6.87
CA PRO A 396 0.66 3.36 -6.42
C PRO A 396 0.93 2.31 -7.50
N ALA A 397 0.61 2.59 -8.77
CA ALA A 397 0.82 1.66 -9.87
C ALA A 397 2.30 1.42 -10.19
N VAL A 398 3.14 2.45 -10.00
CA VAL A 398 4.59 2.38 -10.17
C VAL A 398 5.21 1.64 -9.00
N ARG A 399 4.77 1.93 -7.76
CA ARG A 399 5.19 1.19 -6.56
C ARG A 399 4.84 -0.30 -6.65
N ASP A 400 3.64 -0.64 -7.11
CA ASP A 400 3.20 -2.03 -7.32
C ASP A 400 4.12 -2.80 -8.28
N ALA A 401 4.42 -2.21 -9.45
CA ALA A 401 5.34 -2.79 -10.41
C ALA A 401 6.77 -2.91 -9.87
N SER A 402 7.21 -1.94 -9.05
CA SER A 402 8.54 -1.96 -8.42
C SER A 402 8.66 -3.04 -7.36
N VAL A 403 7.64 -3.23 -6.53
CA VAL A 403 7.59 -4.32 -5.54
C VAL A 403 7.60 -5.68 -6.24
N GLU A 404 6.92 -5.83 -7.37
CA GLU A 404 6.99 -7.06 -8.17
C GLU A 404 8.40 -7.36 -8.68
N LEU A 405 9.04 -6.35 -9.25
CA LEU A 405 10.40 -6.44 -9.79
C LEU A 405 11.39 -6.87 -8.70
N VAL A 406 11.42 -6.13 -7.59
CA VAL A 406 12.31 -6.40 -6.46
C VAL A 406 11.99 -7.77 -5.86
N GLY A 407 10.71 -8.13 -5.78
CA GLY A 407 10.29 -9.42 -5.24
C GLY A 407 10.85 -10.62 -6.02
N LYS A 408 10.75 -10.60 -7.36
CA LYS A 408 11.33 -11.65 -8.21
C LYS A 408 12.85 -11.78 -8.04
N TYR A 409 13.52 -10.67 -7.77
CA TYR A 409 14.98 -10.63 -7.58
C TYR A 409 15.40 -11.17 -6.20
N VAL A 410 14.78 -10.67 -5.13
CA VAL A 410 15.08 -11.05 -3.75
C VAL A 410 14.84 -12.53 -3.49
N VAL A 411 13.76 -13.10 -4.04
CA VAL A 411 13.45 -14.54 -3.90
C VAL A 411 14.50 -15.41 -4.59
N ARG A 412 15.12 -14.92 -5.67
CA ARG A 412 16.14 -15.66 -6.43
C ARG A 412 17.55 -15.54 -5.84
N SER A 413 17.85 -14.44 -5.16
CA SER A 413 19.14 -14.20 -4.50
C SER A 413 18.92 -13.85 -3.01
N PRO A 414 18.86 -14.86 -2.11
CA PRO A 414 18.54 -14.66 -0.70
C PRO A 414 19.54 -13.76 0.03
N ALA A 415 20.78 -13.71 -0.44
CA ALA A 415 21.83 -12.85 0.13
C ALA A 415 21.47 -11.36 0.08
N LEU A 416 20.68 -10.95 -0.93
CA LEU A 416 20.24 -9.57 -1.11
C LEU A 416 18.94 -9.26 -0.37
N ALA A 417 18.26 -10.28 0.18
CA ALA A 417 17.04 -10.07 0.95
C ALA A 417 17.26 -9.11 2.11
N THR A 418 18.42 -9.20 2.77
CA THR A 418 18.79 -8.33 3.90
C THR A 418 18.85 -6.86 3.51
N ASP A 419 19.37 -6.54 2.32
CA ASP A 419 19.54 -5.16 1.86
C ASP A 419 18.22 -4.52 1.41
N TYR A 420 17.36 -5.29 0.73
CA TYR A 420 16.08 -4.79 0.21
C TYR A 420 14.93 -4.85 1.21
N TYR A 421 15.01 -5.72 2.23
CA TYR A 421 13.94 -5.92 3.22
C TYR A 421 13.48 -4.62 3.91
N PRO A 422 14.37 -3.74 4.41
CA PRO A 422 13.93 -2.50 5.07
C PRO A 422 13.05 -1.62 4.17
N HIS A 423 13.37 -1.55 2.87
CA HIS A 423 12.59 -0.77 1.91
C HIS A 423 11.23 -1.42 1.59
N ILE A 424 11.16 -2.75 1.56
CA ILE A 424 9.91 -3.50 1.37
C ILE A 424 9.02 -3.37 2.62
N ALA A 425 9.58 -3.45 3.81
CA ALA A 425 8.86 -3.34 5.08
C ALA A 425 8.15 -1.98 5.24
N LEU A 426 8.74 -0.90 4.72
CA LEU A 426 8.09 0.42 4.68
C LEU A 426 6.84 0.49 3.79
N ARG A 427 6.61 -0.50 2.92
CA ARG A 427 5.43 -0.56 2.03
C ARG A 427 4.24 -1.32 2.63
N VAL A 428 4.36 -1.81 3.86
CA VAL A 428 3.27 -2.44 4.60
C VAL A 428 2.09 -1.47 4.81
N SER A 429 2.40 -0.20 5.10
CA SER A 429 1.42 0.89 5.29
C SER A 429 1.22 1.74 4.02
N ASP A 430 1.36 1.16 2.82
CA ASP A 430 1.21 1.89 1.57
C ASP A 430 -0.25 2.29 1.29
N SER A 431 -0.48 3.47 0.72
CA SER A 431 -1.84 3.92 0.36
C SER A 431 -2.51 3.06 -0.73
N GLY A 432 -1.72 2.39 -1.57
CA GLY A 432 -2.21 1.55 -2.65
C GLY A 432 -2.62 0.15 -2.22
N LEU A 433 -3.90 -0.20 -2.40
CA LEU A 433 -4.43 -1.55 -2.10
C LEU A 433 -3.64 -2.68 -2.79
N ALA A 434 -3.32 -2.53 -4.08
CA ALA A 434 -2.55 -3.53 -4.84
C ALA A 434 -1.13 -3.72 -4.29
N VAL A 435 -0.50 -2.61 -3.87
CA VAL A 435 0.84 -2.62 -3.28
C VAL A 435 0.83 -3.41 -1.98
N ARG A 436 -0.10 -3.13 -1.05
CA ARG A 436 -0.21 -3.85 0.23
C ARG A 436 -0.42 -5.35 0.04
N LYS A 437 -1.33 -5.74 -0.85
CA LYS A 437 -1.54 -7.17 -1.19
C LYS A 437 -0.29 -7.85 -1.76
N ARG A 438 0.47 -7.13 -2.58
CA ARG A 438 1.70 -7.66 -3.16
C ARG A 438 2.82 -7.78 -2.14
N VAL A 439 2.93 -6.80 -1.23
CA VAL A 439 3.86 -6.83 -0.10
C VAL A 439 3.58 -8.03 0.79
N ILE A 440 2.31 -8.34 1.12
CA ILE A 440 1.97 -9.56 1.89
C ILE A 440 2.53 -10.83 1.23
N LYS A 441 2.30 -10.98 -0.08
CA LYS A 441 2.80 -12.15 -0.83
C LYS A 441 4.32 -12.19 -0.86
N LEU A 442 4.97 -11.05 -1.06
CA LEU A 442 6.43 -10.98 -1.07
C LEU A 442 7.04 -11.27 0.31
N LEU A 443 6.45 -10.78 1.39
CA LEU A 443 6.90 -11.07 2.75
C LEU A 443 6.80 -12.57 3.07
N ARG A 444 5.73 -13.24 2.61
CA ARG A 444 5.63 -14.71 2.67
C ARG A 444 6.78 -15.38 1.94
N ASP A 445 7.08 -14.97 0.72
CA ASP A 445 8.15 -15.59 -0.08
C ASP A 445 9.54 -15.35 0.58
N ILE A 446 9.77 -14.14 1.12
CA ILE A 446 10.99 -13.82 1.88
C ILE A 446 11.10 -14.69 3.14
N PHE A 447 10.00 -14.87 3.88
CA PHE A 447 9.96 -15.72 5.08
C PHE A 447 10.37 -17.17 4.77
N MET A 448 9.92 -17.71 3.64
CA MET A 448 10.23 -19.08 3.22
C MET A 448 11.67 -19.24 2.71
N THR A 449 12.27 -18.16 2.20
CA THR A 449 13.58 -18.21 1.53
C THR A 449 14.73 -17.79 2.46
N THR A 450 14.49 -16.89 3.43
CA THR A 450 15.53 -16.36 4.30
C THR A 450 15.89 -17.29 5.45
N ASN A 451 17.15 -17.27 5.88
CA ASN A 451 17.62 -18.01 7.06
C ASN A 451 17.80 -17.12 8.30
N THR A 452 17.63 -15.81 8.16
CA THR A 452 17.82 -14.85 9.27
C THR A 452 16.57 -14.80 10.16
N PRO A 453 16.66 -15.20 11.44
CA PRO A 453 15.48 -15.27 12.34
C PRO A 453 14.86 -13.89 12.58
N GLN A 454 15.69 -12.85 12.74
CA GLN A 454 15.21 -11.47 12.95
C GLN A 454 14.28 -10.97 11.84
N ILE A 455 14.59 -11.31 10.58
CA ILE A 455 13.73 -10.94 9.44
C ILE A 455 12.42 -11.73 9.50
N LYS A 456 12.45 -13.01 9.85
CA LYS A 456 11.23 -13.83 9.99
C LYS A 456 10.30 -13.30 11.07
N VAL A 457 10.85 -12.90 12.21
CA VAL A 457 10.10 -12.31 13.33
C VAL A 457 9.47 -10.97 12.91
N ASP A 458 10.24 -10.07 12.32
CA ASP A 458 9.70 -8.78 11.87
C ASP A 458 8.64 -8.95 10.76
N VAL A 459 8.81 -9.90 9.83
CA VAL A 459 7.79 -10.25 8.82
C VAL A 459 6.47 -10.63 9.50
N CYS A 460 6.50 -11.52 10.50
CA CYS A 460 5.31 -11.90 11.26
C CYS A 460 4.67 -10.67 11.93
N CYS A 461 5.46 -9.82 12.60
CA CYS A 461 4.97 -8.59 13.23
C CYS A 461 4.28 -7.65 12.21
N LYS A 462 4.86 -7.48 11.01
CA LYS A 462 4.25 -6.68 9.94
C LYS A 462 2.95 -7.29 9.41
N ILE A 463 2.88 -8.61 9.26
CA ILE A 463 1.66 -9.27 8.81
C ILE A 463 0.54 -9.16 9.86
N ILE A 464 0.87 -9.27 11.15
CA ILE A 464 -0.08 -9.05 12.25
C ILE A 464 -0.65 -7.62 12.20
N LEU A 465 0.19 -6.60 11.93
CA LEU A 465 -0.31 -5.24 11.74
C LEU A 465 -1.29 -5.12 10.54
N MET A 466 -1.04 -5.85 9.45
CA MET A 466 -1.93 -5.87 8.28
C MET A 466 -3.23 -6.64 8.49
N MET A 467 -3.33 -7.50 9.51
CA MET A 467 -4.63 -8.08 9.90
C MET A 467 -5.59 -7.02 10.45
N GLY A 468 -5.05 -5.88 10.92
CA GLY A 468 -5.80 -4.69 11.32
C GLY A 468 -6.05 -3.68 10.20
N ASP A 469 -5.78 -3.99 8.92
CA ASP A 469 -5.94 -3.07 7.79
C ASP A 469 -7.40 -2.57 7.65
N GLN A 470 -7.66 -1.47 6.96
CA GLN A 470 -9.03 -1.01 6.74
C GLN A 470 -9.76 -1.85 5.68
N ASP A 471 -9.02 -2.43 4.72
CA ASP A 471 -9.58 -3.21 3.63
C ASP A 471 -9.72 -4.69 3.98
N GLN A 472 -10.94 -5.20 3.89
CA GLN A 472 -11.28 -6.59 4.22
C GLN A 472 -10.48 -7.62 3.42
N SER A 473 -10.19 -7.35 2.16
CA SER A 473 -9.45 -8.29 1.31
C SER A 473 -7.95 -8.34 1.61
N VAL A 474 -7.41 -7.30 2.25
CA VAL A 474 -6.05 -7.31 2.82
C VAL A 474 -6.04 -8.14 4.11
N LYS A 475 -7.03 -7.94 4.99
CA LYS A 475 -7.17 -8.74 6.22
C LYS A 475 -7.22 -10.23 5.93
N GLU A 476 -8.10 -10.65 5.03
CA GLU A 476 -8.25 -12.07 4.66
C GLU A 476 -6.96 -12.66 4.09
N LEU A 477 -6.24 -11.90 3.25
CA LEU A 477 -4.97 -12.34 2.69
C LEU A 477 -3.89 -12.43 3.77
N ALA A 478 -3.81 -11.46 4.69
CA ALA A 478 -2.87 -11.44 5.81
C ALA A 478 -3.14 -12.62 6.77
N THR A 479 -4.40 -12.86 7.13
CA THR A 479 -4.81 -14.00 7.97
C THR A 479 -4.38 -15.32 7.36
N LYS A 480 -4.72 -15.58 6.10
CA LYS A 480 -4.34 -16.82 5.40
C LYS A 480 -2.82 -16.98 5.31
N THR A 481 -2.12 -15.89 5.02
CA THR A 481 -0.66 -15.89 4.90
C THR A 481 0.03 -16.19 6.23
N LEU A 482 -0.38 -15.53 7.32
CA LEU A 482 0.17 -15.77 8.65
C LEU A 482 -0.12 -17.20 9.13
N THR A 483 -1.33 -17.70 8.85
CA THR A 483 -1.73 -19.06 9.19
C THR A 483 -0.86 -20.09 8.46
N ASP A 484 -0.62 -19.89 7.16
CA ASP A 484 0.28 -20.76 6.36
C ASP A 484 1.74 -20.70 6.83
N MET A 485 2.20 -19.55 7.34
CA MET A 485 3.56 -19.37 7.85
C MET A 485 3.78 -20.09 9.19
N PHE A 486 2.85 -19.98 10.13
CA PHE A 486 2.94 -20.72 11.40
C PHE A 486 2.65 -22.20 11.24
N TYR A 487 1.68 -22.57 10.39
CA TYR A 487 1.15 -23.92 10.29
C TYR A 487 1.02 -24.40 8.84
N PRO A 488 2.14 -24.64 8.12
CA PRO A 488 2.10 -25.11 6.74
C PRO A 488 1.33 -26.43 6.60
N MET A 489 0.70 -26.65 5.44
CA MET A 489 -0.03 -27.89 5.15
C MET A 489 0.91 -29.09 5.20
N GLY A 490 0.61 -30.08 6.05
CA GLY A 490 1.46 -31.25 6.27
C GLY A 490 2.63 -31.03 7.25
N ALA A 491 2.53 -30.02 8.14
CA ALA A 491 3.55 -29.73 9.14
C ALA A 491 3.97 -30.97 9.94
N THR A 492 5.28 -31.19 10.05
CA THR A 492 5.87 -32.22 10.91
C THR A 492 5.95 -31.75 12.36
N SER A 493 6.15 -32.69 13.29
CA SER A 493 6.31 -32.38 14.73
C SER A 493 7.49 -31.45 15.04
N THR A 494 8.48 -31.36 14.15
CA THR A 494 9.60 -30.41 14.22
C THR A 494 9.18 -28.99 13.82
N ALA A 495 8.43 -28.84 12.72
CA ALA A 495 7.93 -27.54 12.26
C ALA A 495 7.02 -26.87 13.30
N LEU A 496 6.27 -27.67 14.08
CA LEU A 496 5.45 -27.18 15.18
C LEU A 496 6.28 -26.73 16.41
N GLY A 497 7.44 -27.34 16.62
CA GLY A 497 8.42 -26.87 17.62
C GLY A 497 9.01 -25.51 17.23
N ASP A 498 9.34 -25.35 15.94
CA ASP A 498 9.82 -24.09 15.39
C ASP A 498 8.74 -22.99 15.45
N ALA A 499 7.47 -23.35 15.21
CA ALA A 499 6.34 -22.43 15.34
C ALA A 499 6.17 -21.92 16.78
N ALA A 500 6.34 -22.78 17.79
CA ALA A 500 6.31 -22.38 19.20
C ALA A 500 7.43 -21.40 19.55
N ALA A 501 8.65 -21.62 19.03
CA ALA A 501 9.77 -20.70 19.21
C ALA A 501 9.53 -19.35 18.53
N LEU A 502 9.12 -19.39 17.26
CA LEU A 502 8.82 -18.20 16.49
C LEU A 502 7.72 -17.36 17.15
N LEU A 503 6.67 -17.99 17.69
CA LEU A 503 5.58 -17.28 18.36
C LEU A 503 6.06 -16.51 19.59
N VAL A 504 6.95 -17.10 20.40
CA VAL A 504 7.54 -16.45 21.58
C VAL A 504 8.40 -15.25 21.15
N GLU A 505 9.24 -15.41 20.12
CA GLU A 505 10.07 -14.30 19.61
C GLU A 505 9.21 -13.17 19.03
N VAL A 506 8.13 -13.49 18.31
CA VAL A 506 7.17 -12.51 17.80
C VAL A 506 6.49 -11.76 18.94
N ILE A 507 6.08 -12.43 20.01
CA ILE A 507 5.47 -11.78 21.18
C ILE A 507 6.45 -10.80 21.84
N ASN A 508 7.74 -11.16 21.91
CA ASN A 508 8.77 -10.32 22.52
C ASN A 508 9.08 -9.07 21.68
N GLU A 509 9.16 -9.21 20.34
CA GLU A 509 9.52 -8.11 19.43
C GLU A 509 8.31 -7.26 18.97
N TYR A 510 7.08 -7.69 19.24
CA TYR A 510 5.89 -6.98 18.78
C TYR A 510 5.67 -5.67 19.54
N LYS A 511 5.80 -4.54 18.83
CA LYS A 511 5.65 -3.18 19.38
C LYS A 511 4.19 -2.67 19.45
N GLY A 512 3.21 -3.46 18.97
CA GLY A 512 1.80 -3.05 18.96
C GLY A 512 1.08 -3.31 20.28
N SER A 513 -0.24 -3.08 20.30
CA SER A 513 -1.07 -3.35 21.48
C SER A 513 -1.25 -4.85 21.71
N ASN A 514 -1.18 -5.27 22.96
CA ASN A 514 -1.42 -6.68 23.31
C ASN A 514 -2.83 -7.16 22.95
N ALA A 515 -3.81 -6.25 22.95
CA ALA A 515 -5.18 -6.56 22.53
C ALA A 515 -5.28 -6.85 21.02
N SER A 516 -4.51 -6.15 20.17
CA SER A 516 -4.50 -6.42 18.73
C SER A 516 -3.81 -7.74 18.40
N LEU A 517 -2.75 -8.07 19.15
CA LEU A 517 -2.07 -9.36 19.05
C LEU A 517 -3.01 -10.51 19.42
N GLU A 518 -3.76 -10.36 20.51
CA GLU A 518 -4.76 -11.33 20.97
C GLU A 518 -5.87 -11.55 19.94
N ALA A 519 -6.48 -10.48 19.44
CA ALA A 519 -7.50 -10.58 18.39
C ALA A 519 -6.94 -11.25 17.12
N SER A 520 -5.71 -10.92 16.71
CA SER A 520 -5.10 -11.48 15.50
C SER A 520 -4.84 -12.97 15.64
N LEU A 521 -4.27 -13.43 16.76
CA LEU A 521 -4.01 -14.84 16.99
C LEU A 521 -5.30 -15.65 17.17
N GLN A 522 -6.34 -15.08 17.78
CA GLN A 522 -7.66 -15.69 17.81
C GLN A 522 -8.18 -15.97 16.39
N ILE A 523 -8.09 -14.99 15.48
CA ILE A 523 -8.48 -15.15 14.07
C ILE A 523 -7.65 -16.25 13.38
N VAL A 524 -6.34 -16.36 13.68
CA VAL A 524 -5.49 -17.44 13.14
C VAL A 524 -5.95 -18.82 13.62
N VAL A 525 -6.31 -18.97 14.90
CA VAL A 525 -6.82 -20.22 15.46
C VAL A 525 -8.17 -20.60 14.83
N GLU A 526 -9.06 -19.62 14.65
CA GLU A 526 -10.34 -19.82 13.97
C GLU A 526 -10.16 -20.25 12.50
N GLU A 527 -9.22 -19.64 11.77
CA GLU A 527 -8.88 -20.02 10.39
C GLU A 527 -8.26 -21.44 10.32
N CYS A 528 -7.45 -21.83 11.32
CA CYS A 528 -6.94 -23.20 11.43
C CYS A 528 -8.07 -24.21 11.57
N ALA A 529 -9.07 -23.92 12.41
CA ALA A 529 -10.25 -24.76 12.57
C ALA A 529 -11.07 -24.84 11.27
N ALA A 530 -11.29 -23.70 10.60
CA ALA A 530 -12.03 -23.64 9.33
C ALA A 530 -11.34 -24.41 8.19
N THR A 531 -10.01 -24.46 8.19
CA THR A 531 -9.20 -25.16 7.19
C THR A 531 -8.92 -26.63 7.52
N GLY A 532 -9.54 -27.18 8.58
CA GLY A 532 -9.43 -28.59 8.96
C GLY A 532 -8.14 -28.96 9.71
N ARG A 533 -7.51 -28.00 10.40
CA ARG A 533 -6.25 -28.17 11.16
C ARG A 533 -6.37 -27.81 12.65
N PRO A 534 -7.40 -28.26 13.41
CA PRO A 534 -7.57 -27.85 14.80
C PRO A 534 -6.48 -28.38 15.74
N ASP A 535 -5.80 -29.48 15.39
CA ASP A 535 -4.84 -30.14 16.29
C ASP A 535 -3.48 -29.43 16.37
N HIS A 536 -3.13 -28.56 15.41
CA HIS A 536 -1.84 -27.87 15.40
C HIS A 536 -1.69 -26.87 16.56
N SER A 537 -2.76 -26.17 16.93
CA SER A 537 -2.76 -25.27 18.08
C SER A 537 -2.55 -26.05 19.38
N VAL A 538 -3.19 -27.22 19.52
CA VAL A 538 -3.02 -28.13 20.66
C VAL A 538 -1.58 -28.59 20.77
N GLN A 539 -1.00 -29.09 19.68
CA GLN A 539 0.39 -29.58 19.65
C GLN A 539 1.40 -28.46 19.92
N THR A 540 1.13 -27.24 19.47
CA THR A 540 1.98 -26.07 19.75
C THR A 540 1.93 -25.72 21.25
N VAL A 541 0.77 -25.78 21.88
CA VAL A 541 0.64 -25.61 23.34
C VAL A 541 1.35 -26.73 24.10
N ASP A 542 1.25 -27.99 23.66
CA ASP A 542 2.00 -29.11 24.26
C ASP A 542 3.52 -28.84 24.24
N ARG A 543 4.04 -28.30 23.13
CA ARG A 543 5.45 -27.91 22.99
C ARG A 543 5.81 -26.73 23.88
N LEU A 544 4.94 -25.71 24.00
CA LEU A 544 5.16 -24.56 24.88
C LEU A 544 5.19 -24.99 26.36
N VAL A 545 4.28 -25.88 26.78
CA VAL A 545 4.26 -26.43 28.14
C VAL A 545 5.49 -27.31 28.40
N GLY A 546 5.90 -28.13 27.43
CA GLY A 546 7.16 -28.89 27.52
C GLY A 546 8.38 -27.99 27.68
N ARG A 547 8.48 -26.91 26.87
CA ARG A 547 9.56 -25.92 26.99
C ARG A 547 9.54 -25.16 28.32
N LEU A 548 8.39 -24.94 28.93
CA LEU A 548 8.30 -24.37 30.28
C LEU A 548 8.87 -25.32 31.33
N LEU A 549 8.63 -26.63 31.20
CA LEU A 549 9.21 -27.63 32.10
C LEU A 549 10.74 -27.71 31.95
N ASP A 550 11.24 -27.74 30.71
CA ASP A 550 12.67 -27.90 30.42
C ASP A 550 13.48 -26.59 30.58
N GLY A 551 12.85 -25.44 30.34
CA GLY A 551 13.50 -24.14 30.17
C GLY A 551 13.68 -23.33 31.44
N THR A 552 13.01 -23.67 32.55
CA THR A 552 13.10 -22.91 33.82
C THR A 552 14.48 -22.98 34.49
N GLU A 553 15.37 -23.86 34.02
CA GLU A 553 16.78 -23.95 34.46
C GLU A 553 17.75 -23.12 33.61
N GLN A 554 17.31 -22.55 32.48
CA GLN A 554 18.14 -21.77 31.55
C GLN A 554 18.09 -20.26 31.88
N ALA A 555 19.26 -19.59 31.91
CA ALA A 555 19.36 -18.19 32.31
C ALA A 555 18.68 -17.18 31.35
N ASP A 556 18.56 -17.53 30.06
CA ASP A 556 17.99 -16.66 29.01
C ASP A 556 16.54 -17.03 28.64
N PHE A 557 15.82 -17.75 29.51
CA PHE A 557 14.45 -18.19 29.23
C PHE A 557 13.42 -17.08 29.51
N ASP A 558 12.75 -16.60 28.46
CA ASP A 558 11.66 -15.62 28.57
C ASP A 558 10.34 -16.25 29.04
N PHE A 559 10.21 -16.42 30.36
CA PHE A 559 9.03 -17.00 31.00
C PHE A 559 7.72 -16.25 30.68
N MET A 560 7.76 -14.92 30.59
CA MET A 560 6.58 -14.08 30.40
C MET A 560 5.98 -14.25 29.00
N SER A 561 6.81 -14.23 27.96
CA SER A 561 6.34 -14.44 26.58
C SER A 561 5.83 -15.85 26.33
N HIS A 562 6.40 -16.87 27.01
CA HIS A 562 5.91 -18.25 26.91
C HIS A 562 4.50 -18.39 27.51
N ILE A 563 4.26 -17.88 28.72
CA ILE A 563 2.91 -17.91 29.32
C ILE A 563 1.92 -17.11 28.48
N ARG A 564 2.36 -15.96 27.95
CA ARG A 564 1.53 -15.15 27.08
C ARG A 564 1.15 -15.89 25.80
N ALA A 565 2.08 -16.60 25.17
CA ALA A 565 1.81 -17.44 24.00
C ALA A 565 0.71 -18.47 24.29
N ILE A 566 0.77 -19.12 25.46
CA ILE A 566 -0.25 -20.07 25.90
C ILE A 566 -1.60 -19.36 26.05
N LEU A 567 -1.65 -18.21 26.74
CA LEU A 567 -2.90 -17.44 26.90
C LEU A 567 -3.53 -17.05 25.56
N LEU A 568 -2.71 -16.59 24.61
CA LEU A 568 -3.16 -16.16 23.29
C LEU A 568 -3.76 -17.34 22.49
N LEU A 569 -3.13 -18.51 22.53
CA LEU A 569 -3.67 -19.71 21.87
C LEU A 569 -4.93 -20.23 22.58
N CYS A 570 -4.99 -20.13 23.91
CA CYS A 570 -6.18 -20.49 24.70
C CYS A 570 -7.38 -19.56 24.43
N ALA A 571 -7.14 -18.32 24.01
CA ALA A 571 -8.19 -17.37 23.66
C ALA A 571 -9.07 -17.88 22.51
N GLY A 572 -8.45 -18.44 21.47
CA GLY A 572 -9.16 -18.97 20.29
C GLY A 572 -9.81 -20.33 20.51
N GLN A 573 -9.24 -21.17 21.38
CA GLN A 573 -9.81 -22.48 21.70
C GLN A 573 -9.60 -22.81 23.20
N PRO A 574 -10.59 -22.51 24.06
CA PRO A 574 -10.45 -22.71 25.51
C PRO A 574 -10.29 -24.17 25.96
N SER A 575 -10.66 -25.13 25.12
CA SER A 575 -10.56 -26.57 25.41
C SER A 575 -9.15 -27.17 25.25
N ILE A 576 -8.15 -26.38 24.84
CA ILE A 576 -6.76 -26.87 24.65
C ILE A 576 -6.11 -27.30 25.99
N ILE A 577 -6.43 -26.60 27.09
CA ILE A 577 -5.86 -26.87 28.41
C ILE A 577 -6.69 -27.94 29.13
N ASP A 578 -6.13 -29.13 29.23
CA ASP A 578 -6.68 -30.21 30.05
C ASP A 578 -6.23 -30.09 31.53
N ALA A 579 -6.80 -30.93 32.40
CA ALA A 579 -6.50 -30.94 33.82
C ALA A 579 -5.02 -31.24 34.14
N SER A 580 -4.32 -31.97 33.26
CA SER A 580 -2.91 -32.32 33.47
C SER A 580 -1.98 -31.14 33.17
N LYS A 581 -2.22 -30.44 32.06
CA LYS A 581 -1.54 -29.19 31.70
C LYS A 581 -1.82 -28.10 32.72
N ALA A 582 -3.07 -27.98 33.18
CA ALA A 582 -3.47 -27.02 34.20
C ALA A 582 -2.75 -27.27 35.53
N ALA A 583 -2.58 -28.53 35.93
CA ALA A 583 -1.81 -28.89 37.13
C ALA A 583 -0.33 -28.50 37.02
N ILE A 584 0.28 -28.62 35.83
CA ILE A 584 1.66 -28.13 35.58
C ILE A 584 1.71 -26.62 35.76
N LEU A 585 0.80 -25.88 35.12
CA LEU A 585 0.74 -24.42 35.22
C LEU A 585 0.48 -23.93 36.65
N LEU A 586 -0.26 -24.70 37.45
CA LEU A 586 -0.56 -24.38 38.86
C LEU A 586 0.71 -24.35 39.73
N THR A 587 1.74 -25.14 39.40
CA THR A 587 3.00 -25.15 40.16
C THR A 587 3.74 -23.81 40.14
N TYR A 588 3.45 -22.97 39.14
CA TYR A 588 4.01 -21.64 38.97
C TYR A 588 3.18 -20.54 39.65
N LEU A 589 1.94 -20.81 40.06
CA LEU A 589 1.08 -19.84 40.73
C LEU A 589 1.48 -19.70 42.21
N ARG A 590 2.05 -18.55 42.60
CA ARG A 590 2.48 -18.27 43.99
C ARG A 590 2.02 -16.89 44.45
N PRO A 591 1.82 -16.64 45.76
CA PRO A 591 1.52 -15.30 46.26
C PRO A 591 2.61 -14.30 45.82
N ALA A 592 2.24 -13.34 44.99
CA ALA A 592 3.18 -12.42 44.36
C ALA A 592 3.69 -11.36 45.35
N THR A 593 4.99 -11.10 45.27
CA THR A 593 5.70 -10.07 46.05
C THR A 593 6.37 -9.01 45.16
N THR A 594 6.68 -9.35 43.91
CA THR A 594 7.25 -8.43 42.91
C THR A 594 6.25 -8.13 41.79
N SER A 595 6.41 -6.98 41.11
CA SER A 595 5.55 -6.57 39.99
C SER A 595 5.48 -7.61 38.87
N ASP A 596 6.61 -8.24 38.53
CA ASP A 596 6.67 -9.26 37.48
C ASP A 596 5.92 -10.55 37.88
N GLN A 597 5.99 -10.92 39.16
CA GLN A 597 5.18 -12.02 39.68
C GLN A 597 3.68 -11.70 39.60
N HIS A 598 3.27 -10.45 39.89
CA HIS A 598 1.88 -10.04 39.72
C HIS A 598 1.43 -10.15 38.26
N ALA A 599 2.26 -9.74 37.30
CA ALA A 599 1.97 -9.86 35.87
C ALA A 599 1.90 -11.33 35.41
N SER A 600 2.81 -12.19 35.88
CA SER A 600 2.79 -13.62 35.54
C SER A 600 1.55 -14.33 36.09
N ASN A 601 1.16 -14.03 37.33
CA ASN A 601 -0.04 -14.57 37.96
C ASN A 601 -1.31 -14.10 37.22
N ASP A 602 -1.37 -12.83 36.81
CA ASP A 602 -2.50 -12.31 36.01
C ASP A 602 -2.71 -13.14 34.74
N LEU A 603 -1.62 -13.41 33.99
CA LEU A 603 -1.69 -14.24 32.78
C LEU A 603 -2.15 -15.67 33.09
N LEU A 604 -1.58 -16.32 34.12
CA LEU A 604 -1.97 -17.67 34.53
C LEU A 604 -3.44 -17.76 34.96
N LEU A 605 -3.91 -16.79 35.74
CA LEU A 605 -5.30 -16.74 36.21
C LEU A 605 -6.28 -16.54 35.06
N ARG A 606 -5.93 -15.76 34.04
CA ARG A 606 -6.72 -15.63 32.80
C ARG A 606 -6.77 -16.94 32.00
N ILE A 607 -5.66 -17.68 31.92
CA ILE A 607 -5.63 -19.01 31.28
C ILE A 607 -6.61 -19.94 32.00
N PHE A 608 -6.56 -20.00 33.34
CA PHE A 608 -7.47 -20.82 34.12
C PHE A 608 -8.92 -20.37 33.93
N GLN A 609 -9.22 -19.08 34.07
CA GLN A 609 -10.59 -18.56 33.93
C GLN A 609 -11.22 -18.91 32.59
N ARG A 610 -10.45 -18.89 31.49
CA ARG A 610 -10.94 -19.26 30.15
C ARG A 610 -11.11 -20.76 29.96
N SER A 611 -10.20 -21.56 30.49
CA SER A 611 -10.20 -23.03 30.29
C SER A 611 -11.21 -23.78 31.18
N ILE A 612 -11.48 -23.29 32.40
CA ILE A 612 -12.35 -23.93 33.39
C ILE A 612 -13.75 -24.30 32.84
N PRO A 613 -14.49 -23.44 32.12
CA PRO A 613 -15.81 -23.79 31.59
C PRO A 613 -15.81 -24.98 30.63
N GLY A 614 -14.68 -25.24 29.95
CA GLY A 614 -14.51 -26.36 29.02
C GLY A 614 -13.98 -27.64 29.68
N MET A 615 -13.58 -27.60 30.95
CA MET A 615 -13.01 -28.77 31.64
C MET A 615 -14.09 -29.78 32.07
N PRO A 616 -13.80 -31.09 32.01
CA PRO A 616 -14.72 -32.11 32.50
C PRO A 616 -14.82 -32.08 34.04
N ARG A 617 -15.97 -32.52 34.57
CA ARG A 617 -16.20 -32.62 36.04
C ARG A 617 -15.23 -33.54 36.78
N SER A 618 -14.48 -34.38 36.07
CA SER A 618 -13.43 -35.23 36.64
C SER A 618 -12.22 -34.44 37.15
N ALA A 619 -12.08 -33.15 36.79
CA ALA A 619 -11.00 -32.27 37.26
C ALA A 619 -11.20 -31.73 38.70
N SER A 620 -11.95 -32.43 39.55
CA SER A 620 -12.33 -31.96 40.90
C SER A 620 -11.14 -31.84 41.86
N THR A 621 -10.10 -32.66 41.70
CA THR A 621 -8.86 -32.59 42.48
C THR A 621 -8.10 -31.30 42.19
N PHE A 622 -7.84 -31.03 40.90
CA PHE A 622 -7.25 -29.76 40.45
C PHE A 622 -8.06 -28.55 40.93
N ALA A 623 -9.39 -28.62 40.85
CA ALA A 623 -10.27 -27.53 41.30
C ALA A 623 -10.11 -27.24 42.81
N ALA A 624 -9.97 -28.28 43.64
CA ALA A 624 -9.74 -28.14 45.06
C ALA A 624 -8.35 -27.53 45.36
N ASP A 625 -7.31 -27.97 44.66
CA ASP A 625 -5.94 -27.46 44.78
C ASP A 625 -5.85 -25.98 44.36
N LEU A 626 -6.51 -25.62 43.25
CA LEU A 626 -6.58 -24.24 42.78
C LEU A 626 -7.33 -23.34 43.78
N GLN A 627 -8.46 -23.80 44.34
CA GLN A 627 -9.15 -23.04 45.41
C GLN A 627 -8.27 -22.84 46.64
N ALA A 628 -7.51 -23.86 47.05
CA ALA A 628 -6.58 -23.76 48.18
C ALA A 628 -5.46 -22.74 47.91
N ALA A 629 -4.98 -22.63 46.67
CA ALA A 629 -4.00 -21.63 46.26
C ALA A 629 -4.59 -20.20 46.18
N LEU A 630 -5.85 -20.03 45.77
CA LEU A 630 -6.50 -18.72 45.62
C LEU A 630 -6.90 -18.07 46.95
N MET A 631 -7.37 -18.86 47.93
CA MET A 631 -7.81 -18.36 49.24
C MET A 631 -6.79 -17.46 49.99
N PRO A 632 -5.49 -17.81 50.10
CA PRO A 632 -4.51 -16.93 50.75
C PRO A 632 -4.27 -15.63 49.98
N MET A 633 -4.39 -15.64 48.64
CA MET A 633 -4.28 -14.42 47.81
C MET A 633 -5.47 -13.47 48.01
N ILE A 634 -6.68 -14.01 48.22
CA ILE A 634 -7.88 -13.21 48.56
C ILE A 634 -7.77 -12.66 49.99
N GLY A 635 -7.24 -13.45 50.93
CA GLY A 635 -7.11 -13.07 52.34
C GLY A 635 -6.07 -11.98 52.60
N LYS A 636 -5.02 -11.89 51.78
CA LYS A 636 -3.98 -10.87 51.83
C LYS A 636 -3.72 -10.29 50.43
N PRO A 637 -4.50 -9.29 49.99
CA PRO A 637 -4.34 -8.70 48.67
C PRO A 637 -3.05 -7.87 48.61
N SER A 638 -1.97 -8.46 48.12
CA SER A 638 -0.80 -7.71 47.59
C SER A 638 -1.09 -7.37 46.12
N GLY A 639 -0.93 -6.11 45.71
CA GLY A 639 -1.07 -5.70 44.29
C GLY A 639 -2.30 -4.86 43.91
N GLY A 640 -3.10 -4.39 44.87
CA GLY A 640 -4.21 -3.45 44.61
C GLY A 640 -5.43 -4.06 43.89
N PHE A 641 -6.31 -3.22 43.34
CA PHE A 641 -7.56 -3.67 42.70
C PHE A 641 -7.32 -4.53 41.45
N GLN A 642 -6.25 -4.27 40.70
CA GLN A 642 -5.97 -4.98 39.44
C GLN A 642 -5.73 -6.46 39.69
N THR A 643 -4.76 -6.86 40.53
CA THR A 643 -4.49 -8.29 40.81
C THR A 643 -5.71 -9.03 41.36
N MET A 644 -6.54 -8.34 42.14
CA MET A 644 -7.75 -8.96 42.70
C MET A 644 -8.84 -9.22 41.68
N ARG A 645 -8.84 -8.49 40.55
CA ARG A 645 -9.82 -8.64 39.48
C ARG A 645 -9.81 -10.07 38.93
N GLU A 646 -8.64 -10.62 38.62
CA GLU A 646 -8.47 -11.94 38.02
C GLU A 646 -8.46 -13.07 39.07
N VAL A 647 -7.93 -12.84 40.28
CA VAL A 647 -7.97 -13.83 41.38
C VAL A 647 -9.40 -14.17 41.76
N VAL A 648 -10.25 -13.16 41.99
CA VAL A 648 -11.65 -13.37 42.37
C VAL A 648 -12.45 -13.93 41.19
N GLY A 649 -12.19 -13.44 39.97
CA GLY A 649 -12.82 -13.98 38.76
C GLY A 649 -12.55 -15.47 38.55
N CYS A 650 -11.29 -15.90 38.75
CA CYS A 650 -10.90 -17.31 38.67
C CYS A 650 -11.58 -18.14 39.78
N PHE A 651 -11.60 -17.65 41.03
CA PHE A 651 -12.26 -18.32 42.14
C PHE A 651 -13.76 -18.55 41.88
N CYS A 652 -14.46 -17.53 41.37
CA CYS A 652 -15.86 -17.62 40.96
C CYS A 652 -16.06 -18.61 39.80
N ALA A 653 -15.20 -18.60 38.78
CA ALA A 653 -15.26 -19.53 37.65
C ALA A 653 -15.12 -21.00 38.10
N VAL A 654 -14.14 -21.31 38.97
CA VAL A 654 -13.97 -22.65 39.55
C VAL A 654 -15.22 -23.07 40.33
N THR A 655 -15.79 -22.14 41.10
CA THR A 655 -16.96 -22.42 41.94
C THR A 655 -18.19 -22.74 41.10
N ASN A 656 -18.48 -21.96 40.06
CA ASN A 656 -19.66 -22.14 39.21
C ASN A 656 -19.59 -23.42 38.35
N HIS A 657 -18.43 -23.73 37.77
CA HIS A 657 -18.31 -24.78 36.75
C HIS A 657 -17.82 -26.13 37.29
N LEU A 658 -16.90 -26.15 38.26
CA LEU A 658 -16.26 -27.38 38.73
C LEU A 658 -16.75 -27.82 40.11
N THR A 659 -16.57 -26.99 41.14
CA THR A 659 -16.77 -27.44 42.54
C THR A 659 -18.22 -27.38 43.01
N ARG A 660 -19.00 -26.39 42.54
CA ARG A 660 -20.36 -26.08 43.02
C ARG A 660 -20.52 -25.91 44.54
N ASP A 661 -19.41 -25.75 45.27
CA ASP A 661 -19.39 -25.48 46.71
C ASP A 661 -19.56 -23.98 46.97
N TYR A 662 -20.80 -23.51 46.92
CA TYR A 662 -21.14 -22.11 47.20
C TYR A 662 -20.96 -21.73 48.67
N THR A 663 -20.81 -22.69 49.59
CA THR A 663 -20.74 -22.41 51.03
C THR A 663 -19.50 -21.60 51.42
N LYS A 664 -18.35 -21.87 50.79
CA LYS A 664 -17.11 -21.11 51.00
C LYS A 664 -17.22 -19.68 50.46
N LEU A 665 -17.85 -19.52 49.30
CA LEU A 665 -18.08 -18.23 48.65
C LEU A 665 -19.04 -17.35 49.46
N LEU A 666 -20.12 -17.92 50.00
CA LEU A 666 -21.07 -17.21 50.87
C LEU A 666 -20.45 -16.79 52.21
N LYS A 667 -19.60 -17.62 52.81
CA LYS A 667 -18.83 -17.24 54.01
C LYS A 667 -17.89 -16.07 53.75
N LEU A 668 -17.24 -16.06 52.59
CA LEU A 668 -16.40 -14.93 52.15
C LEU A 668 -17.25 -13.66 51.95
N LEU A 669 -18.37 -13.76 51.23
CA LEU A 669 -19.30 -12.65 50.99
C LEU A 669 -19.81 -12.04 52.30
N ARG A 670 -20.20 -12.88 53.26
CA ARG A 670 -20.66 -12.44 54.59
C ARG A 670 -19.55 -11.74 55.37
N ALA A 671 -18.33 -12.29 55.35
CA ALA A 671 -17.19 -11.67 56.00
C ALA A 671 -16.84 -10.30 55.39
N CYS A 672 -16.93 -10.17 54.05
CA CYS A 672 -16.73 -8.91 53.35
C CYS A 672 -17.85 -7.90 53.65
N ASN A 673 -19.12 -8.32 53.66
CA ASN A 673 -20.25 -7.43 53.97
C ASN A 673 -20.15 -6.86 55.39
N VAL A 674 -19.87 -7.73 56.37
CA VAL A 674 -19.70 -7.31 57.77
C VAL A 674 -18.56 -6.29 57.91
N ARG A 675 -17.43 -6.49 57.23
CA ARG A 675 -16.30 -5.53 57.27
C ARG A 675 -16.61 -4.21 56.57
N SER A 676 -17.36 -4.24 55.47
CA SER A 676 -17.80 -3.03 54.76
C SER A 676 -18.85 -2.24 55.56
N MET A 677 -19.70 -2.92 56.35
CA MET A 677 -20.76 -2.31 57.17
C MET A 677 -20.32 -1.87 58.58
N GLN A 678 -19.34 -2.53 59.20
CA GLN A 678 -18.97 -2.31 60.61
C GLN A 678 -18.07 -1.08 60.87
N LYS A 679 -17.60 -0.39 59.84
CA LYS A 679 -16.90 0.87 59.98
C LYS A 679 -17.52 1.90 59.04
N PRO A 680 -18.50 2.71 59.48
CA PRO A 680 -18.80 3.91 58.73
C PRO A 680 -17.48 4.67 58.58
N LEU A 681 -17.20 5.15 57.37
CA LEU A 681 -16.09 6.04 57.03
C LEU A 681 -16.29 7.39 57.77
N SER A 682 -16.31 7.36 59.10
CA SER A 682 -16.44 8.54 59.94
C SER A 682 -15.17 9.37 59.85
N GLU A 683 -15.33 10.69 59.96
CA GLU A 683 -14.23 11.65 60.00
C GLU A 683 -13.19 11.21 61.05
N GLY A 684 -11.99 10.81 60.60
CA GLY A 684 -10.88 10.37 61.47
C GLY A 684 -10.32 8.95 61.26
N CYS A 685 -10.83 8.13 60.33
CA CYS A 685 -10.26 6.80 60.06
C CYS A 685 -8.90 6.85 59.35
N SER A 686 -7.92 6.04 59.79
CA SER A 686 -6.60 5.92 59.12
C SER A 686 -6.74 5.47 57.67
N SER A 687 -5.90 5.98 56.76
CA SER A 687 -5.89 5.65 55.32
C SER A 687 -5.90 4.13 55.04
N GLN A 688 -5.20 3.33 55.86
CA GLN A 688 -5.16 1.87 55.74
C GLN A 688 -6.53 1.21 55.92
N ILE A 689 -7.38 1.71 56.83
CA ILE A 689 -8.72 1.17 57.08
C ILE A 689 -9.65 1.49 55.90
N GLN A 690 -9.49 2.65 55.28
CA GLN A 690 -10.25 3.06 54.10
C GLN A 690 -9.88 2.19 52.88
N THR A 691 -8.60 1.93 52.67
CA THR A 691 -8.12 1.01 51.61
C THR A 691 -8.61 -0.41 51.83
N GLN A 692 -8.63 -0.89 53.09
CA GLN A 692 -9.16 -2.21 53.43
C GLN A 692 -10.66 -2.33 53.18
N ALA A 693 -11.45 -1.32 53.57
CA ALA A 693 -12.89 -1.28 53.33
C ALA A 693 -13.21 -1.18 51.82
N GLY A 694 -12.48 -0.38 51.06
CA GLY A 694 -12.61 -0.31 49.61
C GLY A 694 -12.28 -1.64 48.94
N MET A 695 -11.29 -2.39 49.44
CA MET A 695 -10.94 -3.71 48.92
C MET A 695 -12.01 -4.77 49.24
N THR A 696 -12.61 -4.76 50.42
CA THR A 696 -13.72 -5.67 50.74
C THR A 696 -14.96 -5.37 49.91
N MET A 697 -15.26 -4.10 49.65
CA MET A 697 -16.31 -3.70 48.70
C MET A 697 -16.03 -4.22 47.28
N TYR A 698 -14.78 -4.08 46.81
CA TYR A 698 -14.39 -4.54 45.48
C TYR A 698 -14.48 -6.06 45.32
N ILE A 699 -14.03 -6.83 46.32
CA ILE A 699 -14.18 -8.30 46.33
C ILE A 699 -15.65 -8.70 46.24
N THR A 700 -16.51 -8.07 47.04
CA THR A 700 -17.95 -8.27 47.01
C THR A 700 -18.52 -7.98 45.62
N ALA A 701 -18.18 -6.84 45.02
CA ALA A 701 -18.67 -6.45 43.70
C ALA A 701 -18.23 -7.44 42.60
N ARG A 702 -16.99 -7.95 42.65
CA ARG A 702 -16.50 -8.96 41.71
C ARG A 702 -17.17 -10.32 41.88
N ILE A 703 -17.52 -10.70 43.11
CA ILE A 703 -18.31 -11.93 43.33
C ILE A 703 -19.68 -11.80 42.66
N LEU A 704 -20.35 -10.65 42.82
CA LEU A 704 -21.64 -10.38 42.18
C LEU A 704 -21.54 -10.34 40.65
N GLU A 705 -20.40 -9.87 40.11
CA GLU A 705 -20.17 -9.81 38.67
C GLU A 705 -20.07 -11.20 38.02
N HIS A 706 -19.37 -12.15 38.67
CA HIS A 706 -19.10 -13.49 38.10
C HIS A 706 -20.07 -14.58 38.56
N CYS A 707 -20.81 -14.36 39.65
CA CYS A 707 -21.75 -15.33 40.20
C CYS A 707 -23.13 -14.69 40.36
N ASP A 708 -24.11 -15.14 39.57
CA ASP A 708 -25.50 -14.77 39.78
C ASP A 708 -26.09 -15.54 40.96
N LEU A 709 -25.85 -15.00 42.16
CA LEU A 709 -26.28 -15.60 43.42
C LEU A 709 -27.80 -15.64 43.56
N ASP A 710 -28.52 -14.71 42.92
CA ASP A 710 -29.98 -14.66 42.95
C ASP A 710 -30.58 -15.82 42.11
N ALA A 711 -29.98 -16.15 40.96
CA ALA A 711 -30.34 -17.34 40.18
C ALA A 711 -29.95 -18.66 40.87
N VAL A 712 -28.78 -18.71 41.52
CA VAL A 712 -28.34 -19.90 42.27
C VAL A 712 -29.24 -20.14 43.49
N ALA A 713 -29.64 -19.09 44.21
CA ALA A 713 -30.58 -19.16 45.34
C ALA A 713 -31.98 -19.65 44.93
N SER A 714 -32.36 -19.44 43.67
CA SER A 714 -33.63 -19.96 43.13
C SER A 714 -33.59 -21.48 42.92
N ASN A 715 -32.40 -22.05 42.69
CA ASN A 715 -32.19 -23.46 42.41
C ASN A 715 -31.75 -24.29 43.64
N ASP A 716 -31.11 -23.66 44.63
CA ASP A 716 -30.61 -24.33 45.85
C ASP A 716 -31.17 -23.67 47.14
N PRO A 717 -32.00 -24.39 47.92
CA PRO A 717 -32.61 -23.84 49.14
C PRO A 717 -31.59 -23.54 50.25
N ASN A 718 -30.44 -24.23 50.29
CA ASN A 718 -29.41 -23.97 51.30
C ASN A 718 -28.71 -22.63 51.06
N VAL A 719 -28.45 -22.31 49.79
CA VAL A 719 -27.88 -21.02 49.37
C VAL A 719 -28.87 -19.90 49.70
N ARG A 720 -30.16 -20.10 49.44
CA ARG A 720 -31.23 -19.14 49.79
C ARG A 720 -31.29 -18.84 51.30
N GLN A 721 -31.15 -19.86 52.14
CA GLN A 721 -31.18 -19.69 53.60
C GLN A 721 -29.97 -18.89 54.10
N GLU A 722 -28.76 -19.21 53.63
CA GLU A 722 -27.53 -18.48 53.97
C GLU A 722 -27.57 -17.03 53.47
N LEU A 723 -28.14 -16.78 52.29
CA LEU A 723 -28.31 -15.44 51.73
C LEU A 723 -29.34 -14.59 52.48
N GLY A 724 -30.43 -15.22 52.97
CA GLY A 724 -31.39 -14.57 53.87
C GLY A 724 -30.78 -14.09 55.18
N THR A 725 -29.60 -14.59 55.58
CA THR A 725 -28.87 -14.04 56.74
C THR A 725 -28.17 -12.71 56.45
N ILE A 726 -28.05 -12.33 55.18
CA ILE A 726 -27.39 -11.10 54.72
C ILE A 726 -28.45 -10.03 54.39
N SER A 727 -29.49 -10.38 53.62
CA SER A 727 -30.57 -9.48 53.21
C SER A 727 -31.83 -10.26 52.83
N ASP A 728 -33.00 -9.68 53.14
CA ASP A 728 -34.31 -10.20 52.70
C ASP A 728 -34.67 -9.78 51.25
N ARG A 729 -33.98 -8.77 50.72
CA ARG A 729 -34.10 -8.28 49.33
C ARG A 729 -33.13 -9.02 48.40
N PRO A 730 -33.36 -9.01 47.06
CA PRO A 730 -32.39 -9.48 46.08
C PRO A 730 -31.01 -8.88 46.36
N ILE A 731 -29.99 -9.71 46.30
CA ILE A 731 -28.64 -9.35 46.74
C ILE A 731 -28.07 -8.26 45.83
N SER A 732 -28.37 -8.37 44.55
CA SER A 732 -28.05 -7.37 43.52
C SER A 732 -28.54 -5.97 43.91
N GLU A 733 -29.79 -5.82 44.36
CA GLU A 733 -30.35 -4.52 44.78
C GLU A 733 -29.75 -4.01 46.10
N TYR A 734 -29.57 -4.89 47.08
CA TYR A 734 -29.00 -4.53 48.38
C TYR A 734 -27.57 -3.97 48.25
N PHE A 735 -26.70 -4.65 47.49
CA PHE A 735 -25.34 -4.20 47.26
C PHE A 735 -25.28 -2.97 46.35
N TYR A 736 -26.20 -2.82 45.40
CA TYR A 736 -26.36 -1.59 44.61
C TYR A 736 -26.68 -0.37 45.50
N ASP A 737 -27.70 -0.46 46.36
CA ASP A 737 -28.09 0.63 47.27
C ASP A 737 -26.95 0.98 48.24
N MET A 738 -26.23 -0.05 48.71
CA MET A 738 -25.05 0.15 49.55
C MET A 738 -23.92 0.87 48.78
N PHE A 739 -23.54 0.43 47.59
CA PHE A 739 -22.46 1.09 46.85
C PHE A 739 -22.84 2.51 46.41
N LEU A 740 -24.12 2.75 46.06
CA LEU A 740 -24.62 4.07 45.71
C LEU A 740 -24.67 5.03 46.89
N SER A 741 -25.01 4.56 48.09
CA SER A 741 -24.96 5.40 49.29
C SER A 741 -23.53 5.76 49.67
N HIS A 742 -22.60 4.82 49.55
CA HIS A 742 -21.17 5.08 49.78
C HIS A 742 -20.56 6.00 48.71
N SER A 743 -21.04 5.93 47.45
CA SER A 743 -20.58 6.82 46.37
C SER A 743 -21.16 8.24 46.45
N LYS A 744 -22.07 8.52 47.39
CA LYS A 744 -22.54 9.88 47.69
C LYS A 744 -21.77 10.51 48.86
N MET A 745 -20.96 9.73 49.59
CA MET A 745 -20.17 10.23 50.72
C MET A 745 -18.86 10.88 50.22
N PRO A 746 -18.45 12.04 50.75
CA PRO A 746 -17.28 12.79 50.24
C PRO A 746 -15.93 12.05 50.37
N MET A 747 -15.87 10.92 51.11
CA MET A 747 -14.64 10.17 51.37
C MET A 747 -14.46 8.97 50.41
N SER A 748 -13.31 8.90 49.74
CA SER A 748 -12.84 7.77 48.93
C SER A 748 -13.85 7.22 47.89
N GLN A 749 -14.26 8.09 46.97
CA GLN A 749 -15.19 7.79 45.87
C GLN A 749 -14.69 6.76 44.84
N VAL A 750 -13.41 6.38 44.90
CA VAL A 750 -12.77 5.48 43.92
C VAL A 750 -13.38 4.08 43.98
N ALA A 751 -13.36 3.44 45.15
CA ALA A 751 -13.81 2.06 45.27
C ALA A 751 -15.32 1.89 45.03
N PRO A 752 -16.23 2.71 45.63
CA PRO A 752 -17.67 2.56 45.42
C PRO A 752 -18.08 2.75 43.96
N THR A 753 -17.49 3.72 43.25
CA THR A 753 -17.78 3.97 41.83
C THR A 753 -17.37 2.79 40.96
N THR A 754 -16.19 2.22 41.18
CA THR A 754 -15.75 1.01 40.45
C THR A 754 -16.62 -0.21 40.79
N CYS A 755 -17.05 -0.35 42.05
CA CYS A 755 -17.95 -1.42 42.46
C CYS A 755 -19.32 -1.34 41.78
N LEU A 756 -19.89 -0.13 41.64
CA LEU A 756 -21.12 0.10 40.89
C LEU A 756 -20.97 -0.36 39.43
N GLY A 757 -19.81 -0.11 38.80
CA GLY A 757 -19.53 -0.60 37.45
C GLY A 757 -19.57 -2.13 37.34
N CYS A 758 -18.95 -2.85 38.27
CA CYS A 758 -19.03 -4.32 38.33
C CYS A 758 -20.48 -4.82 38.47
N VAL A 759 -21.30 -4.12 39.27
CA VAL A 759 -22.73 -4.45 39.41
C VAL A 759 -23.49 -4.20 38.10
N PHE A 760 -23.21 -3.11 37.39
CA PHE A 760 -23.83 -2.83 36.09
C PHE A 760 -23.44 -3.84 35.00
N HIS A 761 -22.26 -4.45 35.08
CA HIS A 761 -21.88 -5.52 34.16
C HIS A 761 -22.76 -6.77 34.32
N ALA A 762 -23.05 -7.18 35.56
CA ALA A 762 -23.90 -8.34 35.84
C ALA A 762 -25.39 -8.04 35.72
N TYR A 763 -25.82 -6.83 36.13
CA TYR A 763 -27.22 -6.43 36.15
C TYR A 763 -27.43 -5.11 35.38
N PRO A 764 -27.45 -5.16 34.02
CA PRO A 764 -27.56 -3.99 33.15
C PRO A 764 -28.76 -3.09 33.43
N ALA A 765 -29.89 -3.63 33.89
CA ALA A 765 -31.10 -2.84 34.12
C ALA A 765 -30.93 -1.77 35.23
N LEU A 766 -30.01 -1.97 36.18
CA LEU A 766 -29.80 -1.08 37.32
C LEU A 766 -29.20 0.27 36.91
N ILE A 767 -28.50 0.36 35.78
CA ILE A 767 -27.93 1.63 35.30
C ILE A 767 -29.02 2.61 34.81
N LEU A 768 -30.19 2.11 34.40
CA LEU A 768 -31.30 2.91 33.88
C LEU A 768 -32.20 3.50 34.99
N ARG A 769 -31.99 3.10 36.24
CA ARG A 769 -32.68 3.64 37.41
C ARG A 769 -32.49 5.16 37.52
N ASN A 770 -33.51 5.84 38.03
CA ASN A 770 -33.49 7.30 38.16
C ASN A 770 -32.42 7.74 39.17
N GLU A 771 -32.22 6.96 40.23
CA GLU A 771 -31.23 7.22 41.28
C GLU A 771 -29.79 7.21 40.74
N THR A 772 -29.49 6.34 39.77
CA THR A 772 -28.20 6.33 39.06
C THR A 772 -28.06 7.54 38.15
N SER A 773 -29.13 7.94 37.45
CA SER A 773 -29.11 9.09 36.54
C SER A 773 -28.89 10.40 37.29
N GLU A 774 -29.55 10.57 38.44
CA GLU A 774 -29.33 11.69 39.35
C GLU A 774 -27.89 11.70 39.88
N TRP A 775 -27.38 10.54 40.31
CA TRP A 775 -25.99 10.41 40.78
C TRP A 775 -24.95 10.77 39.70
N ILE A 776 -25.14 10.33 38.45
CA ILE A 776 -24.28 10.74 37.34
C ILE A 776 -24.37 12.26 37.14
N GLY A 777 -25.59 12.81 37.09
CA GLY A 777 -25.82 14.25 36.93
C GLY A 777 -25.15 15.09 38.02
N ASP A 778 -25.27 14.67 39.28
CA ASP A 778 -24.68 15.33 40.45
C ASP A 778 -23.15 15.35 40.38
N ILE A 779 -22.52 14.25 39.92
CA ILE A 779 -21.07 14.18 39.75
C ILE A 779 -20.58 15.16 38.68
N PHE A 780 -21.25 15.19 37.52
CA PHE A 780 -20.89 16.12 36.45
C PHE A 780 -21.17 17.58 36.84
N ALA A 781 -22.19 17.84 37.66
CA ALA A 781 -22.48 19.16 38.21
C ALA A 781 -21.45 19.61 39.28
N ALA A 782 -20.92 18.68 40.08
CA ALA A 782 -19.93 18.95 41.11
C ALA A 782 -18.54 19.36 40.58
N LYS A 783 -18.29 19.22 39.26
CA LYS A 783 -17.01 19.54 38.59
C LYS A 783 -15.78 18.79 39.13
N ASP A 784 -15.97 17.67 39.81
CA ASP A 784 -14.87 16.76 40.17
C ASP A 784 -14.48 15.93 38.95
N MET A 785 -13.47 16.41 38.23
CA MET A 785 -13.05 15.84 36.95
C MET A 785 -12.53 14.40 37.06
N ASP A 786 -11.94 14.03 38.20
CA ASP A 786 -11.46 12.68 38.46
C ASP A 786 -12.60 11.68 38.70
N ASN A 787 -13.66 12.11 39.41
CA ASN A 787 -14.88 11.32 39.52
C ASN A 787 -15.58 11.20 38.16
N CYS A 788 -15.67 12.29 37.37
CA CYS A 788 -16.23 12.26 36.02
C CYS A 788 -15.51 11.25 35.12
N ALA A 789 -14.17 11.23 35.13
CA ALA A 789 -13.37 10.27 34.38
C ALA A 789 -13.68 8.82 34.79
N ARG A 790 -13.83 8.55 36.10
CA ARG A 790 -14.19 7.23 36.62
C ARG A 790 -15.59 6.78 36.21
N VAL A 791 -16.58 7.67 36.26
CA VAL A 791 -17.95 7.37 35.80
C VAL A 791 -17.96 7.07 34.30
N LEU A 792 -17.24 7.85 33.49
CA LEU A 792 -17.08 7.56 32.06
C LEU A 792 -16.39 6.20 31.83
N GLY A 793 -15.38 5.86 32.63
CA GLY A 793 -14.74 4.55 32.61
C GLY A 793 -15.69 3.40 32.96
N VAL A 794 -16.62 3.62 33.90
CA VAL A 794 -17.69 2.65 34.23
C VAL A 794 -18.65 2.47 33.06
N ILE A 795 -19.09 3.56 32.41
CA ILE A 795 -19.93 3.50 31.21
C ILE A 795 -19.21 2.75 30.08
N HIS A 796 -17.92 3.04 29.87
CA HIS A 796 -17.10 2.34 28.88
C HIS A 796 -16.99 0.84 29.17
N GLY A 797 -16.69 0.46 30.42
CA GLY A 797 -16.62 -0.94 30.84
C GLY A 797 -17.92 -1.70 30.62
N PHE A 798 -19.06 -1.08 30.95
CA PHE A 798 -20.39 -1.63 30.70
C PHE A 798 -20.63 -1.86 29.21
N LEU A 799 -20.35 -0.87 28.37
CA LEU A 799 -20.51 -0.98 26.91
C LEU A 799 -19.62 -2.10 26.33
N ALA A 800 -18.37 -2.21 26.78
CA ALA A 800 -17.47 -3.28 26.35
C ALA A 800 -18.01 -4.67 26.72
N SER A 801 -18.50 -4.84 27.95
CA SER A 801 -19.10 -6.10 28.43
C SER A 801 -20.34 -6.51 27.61
N GLU A 802 -21.17 -5.56 27.18
CA GLU A 802 -22.33 -5.82 26.33
C GLU A 802 -21.94 -6.41 24.96
N VAL A 803 -20.82 -5.97 24.35
CA VAL A 803 -20.35 -6.54 23.06
C VAL A 803 -19.86 -7.95 23.24
N GLU A 804 -19.08 -8.20 24.29
CA GLU A 804 -18.59 -9.55 24.62
C GLU A 804 -19.76 -10.51 24.86
N ARG A 805 -20.83 -10.06 25.52
CA ARG A 805 -22.04 -10.87 25.73
C ARG A 805 -22.79 -11.15 24.43
N LYS A 806 -22.89 -10.17 23.52
CA LYS A 806 -23.54 -10.34 22.21
C LYS A 806 -22.77 -11.28 21.30
N THR A 807 -21.45 -11.17 21.28
CA THR A 807 -20.57 -12.02 20.46
C THR A 807 -20.52 -13.46 20.98
N SER A 808 -20.38 -13.67 22.30
CA SER A 808 -20.42 -15.01 22.91
C SER A 808 -21.81 -15.67 22.84
N GLY A 809 -22.88 -14.90 23.02
CA GLY A 809 -24.27 -15.39 22.90
C GLY A 809 -24.64 -15.87 21.49
N ALA A 810 -24.08 -15.25 20.44
CA ALA A 810 -24.28 -15.67 19.05
C ALA A 810 -23.61 -17.02 18.73
N LEU A 811 -22.49 -17.35 19.38
CA LEU A 811 -21.78 -18.62 19.21
C LEU A 811 -22.47 -19.81 19.90
N HIS A 812 -23.18 -19.58 21.01
CA HIS A 812 -23.88 -20.63 21.77
C HIS A 812 -25.35 -20.85 21.35
N LYS A 813 -25.98 -19.91 20.64
CA LYS A 813 -27.40 -19.98 20.27
C LYS A 813 -27.62 -20.39 18.81
N ARG A 814 -27.33 -21.66 18.48
CA ARG A 814 -28.00 -22.39 17.37
C ARG A 814 -29.19 -23.23 17.87
N ASN A 815 -29.96 -22.69 18.82
CA ASN A 815 -31.21 -23.32 19.27
C ASN A 815 -32.41 -22.69 18.54
N MET A 816 -33.29 -23.55 18.01
CA MET A 816 -34.48 -23.18 17.23
C MET A 816 -35.46 -22.25 17.97
N GLN A 817 -35.37 -22.17 19.30
CA GLN A 817 -36.13 -21.25 20.16
C GLN A 817 -35.66 -19.79 20.11
N ALA A 818 -34.40 -19.51 19.73
CA ALA A 818 -33.90 -18.15 19.57
C ALA A 818 -34.39 -17.47 18.27
N LEU A 819 -34.93 -18.24 17.32
CA LEU A 819 -35.54 -17.69 16.09
C LEU A 819 -36.92 -17.06 16.36
N ILE A 820 -37.56 -17.41 17.47
CA ILE A 820 -38.76 -16.75 17.98
C ILE A 820 -38.26 -15.57 18.80
N GLY A 821 -38.08 -14.42 18.14
CA GLY A 821 -37.60 -13.18 18.74
C GLY A 821 -38.29 -12.91 20.07
N SER A 822 -37.60 -13.20 21.16
CA SER A 822 -38.15 -13.06 22.50
C SER A 822 -38.08 -11.58 22.84
N ALA A 823 -39.19 -10.98 23.28
CA ALA A 823 -39.25 -9.56 23.66
C ALA A 823 -38.16 -9.13 24.66
N ALA A 824 -37.65 -10.08 25.45
CA ALA A 824 -36.50 -9.91 26.34
C ALA A 824 -35.19 -9.56 25.59
N GLU A 825 -34.87 -10.21 24.46
CA GLU A 825 -33.63 -9.94 23.70
C GLU A 825 -33.65 -8.57 23.01
N ILE A 826 -34.84 -8.12 22.56
CA ILE A 826 -35.03 -6.77 22.03
C ILE A 826 -34.85 -5.74 23.15
N SER A 827 -35.37 -6.02 24.35
CA SER A 827 -35.27 -5.12 25.51
C SER A 827 -33.83 -4.94 26.01
N GLU A 828 -33.02 -5.99 26.03
CA GLU A 828 -31.60 -5.93 26.44
C GLU A 828 -30.75 -5.13 25.45
N SER A 829 -31.02 -5.25 24.15
CA SER A 829 -30.31 -4.49 23.12
C SER A 829 -30.55 -2.97 23.20
N GLY A 830 -31.69 -2.56 23.77
CA GLY A 830 -32.05 -1.15 23.95
C GLY A 830 -31.37 -0.47 25.14
N ILE A 831 -30.84 -1.22 26.11
CA ILE A 831 -30.23 -0.67 27.33
C ILE A 831 -28.98 0.15 26.98
N SER A 832 -28.07 -0.41 26.16
CA SER A 832 -26.84 0.29 25.76
C SER A 832 -27.13 1.61 25.04
N THR A 833 -28.13 1.61 24.16
CA THR A 833 -28.55 2.81 23.43
C THR A 833 -29.17 3.84 24.36
N ALA A 834 -30.04 3.42 25.28
CA ALA A 834 -30.68 4.31 26.25
C ALA A 834 -29.66 4.96 27.21
N VAL A 835 -28.65 4.20 27.67
CA VAL A 835 -27.56 4.73 28.52
C VAL A 835 -26.76 5.79 27.78
N VAL A 836 -26.38 5.51 26.52
CA VAL A 836 -25.62 6.46 25.70
C VAL A 836 -26.45 7.72 25.43
N GLN A 837 -27.71 7.58 25.01
CA GLN A 837 -28.56 8.72 24.67
C GLN A 837 -28.85 9.64 25.87
N ARG A 838 -29.04 9.07 27.07
CA ARG A 838 -29.23 9.87 28.29
C ARG A 838 -27.98 10.64 28.70
N ASN A 839 -26.81 10.05 28.51
CA ASN A 839 -25.53 10.61 28.96
C ASN A 839 -24.71 11.29 27.86
N ILE A 840 -25.22 11.39 26.63
CA ILE A 840 -24.45 11.85 25.46
C ILE A 840 -23.84 13.23 25.66
N GLN A 841 -24.59 14.17 26.25
CA GLN A 841 -24.09 15.53 26.48
C GLN A 841 -22.92 15.54 27.46
N PHE A 842 -22.96 14.71 28.52
CA PHE A 842 -21.85 14.58 29.46
C PHE A 842 -20.61 13.96 28.80
N ILE A 843 -20.80 12.99 27.91
CA ILE A 843 -19.71 12.34 27.16
C ILE A 843 -19.07 13.35 26.20
N LEU A 844 -19.86 14.09 25.43
CA LEU A 844 -19.37 15.10 24.49
C LEU A 844 -18.64 16.25 25.21
N ASN A 845 -19.16 16.71 26.34
CA ASN A 845 -18.49 17.72 27.16
C ASN A 845 -17.22 17.18 27.86
N GLY A 846 -17.21 15.89 28.21
CA GLY A 846 -16.02 15.22 28.73
C GLY A 846 -14.90 15.14 27.69
N ALA A 847 -15.26 14.90 26.43
CA ALA A 847 -14.31 14.80 25.32
C ALA A 847 -13.65 16.15 24.98
N THR A 848 -14.33 17.27 25.21
CA THR A 848 -13.79 18.63 25.04
C THR A 848 -13.14 19.20 26.32
N SER A 849 -13.03 18.41 27.38
CA SER A 849 -12.42 18.85 28.63
C SER A 849 -10.90 19.00 28.51
N GLN A 850 -10.33 19.95 29.25
CA GLN A 850 -8.88 20.13 29.41
C GLN A 850 -8.25 19.11 30.36
N HIS A 851 -9.07 18.34 31.10
CA HIS A 851 -8.57 17.31 32.00
C HIS A 851 -8.27 16.01 31.24
N PHE A 852 -6.99 15.67 31.12
CA PHE A 852 -6.50 14.53 30.33
C PHE A 852 -7.23 13.21 30.61
N ALA A 853 -7.40 12.84 31.89
CA ALA A 853 -8.05 11.57 32.23
C ALA A 853 -9.54 11.53 31.85
N THR A 854 -10.25 12.66 31.95
CA THR A 854 -11.67 12.76 31.55
C THR A 854 -11.81 12.74 30.03
N GLN A 855 -10.91 13.43 29.33
CA GLN A 855 -10.87 13.47 27.88
C GLN A 855 -10.62 12.09 27.27
N VAL A 856 -9.63 11.34 27.79
CA VAL A 856 -9.33 9.97 27.34
C VAL A 856 -10.51 9.04 27.62
N ALA A 857 -11.07 9.06 28.83
CA ALA A 857 -12.23 8.22 29.18
C ALA A 857 -13.47 8.54 28.32
N ALA A 858 -13.72 9.81 28.01
CA ALA A 858 -14.78 10.21 27.11
C ALA A 858 -14.54 9.73 25.67
N LEU A 859 -13.29 9.80 25.19
CA LEU A 859 -12.90 9.33 23.87
C LEU A 859 -13.02 7.79 23.74
N ASP A 860 -12.75 7.05 24.83
CA ASP A 860 -13.00 5.61 24.91
C ASP A 860 -14.48 5.28 24.68
N VAL A 861 -15.37 5.98 25.39
CA VAL A 861 -16.82 5.84 25.21
C VAL A 861 -17.23 6.27 23.79
N LEU A 862 -16.72 7.39 23.29
CA LEU A 862 -17.05 7.91 21.96
C LEU A 862 -16.62 6.96 20.84
N SER A 863 -15.45 6.33 20.98
CA SER A 863 -14.94 5.31 20.04
C SER A 863 -15.95 4.17 19.90
N PHE A 864 -16.52 3.74 21.03
CA PHE A 864 -17.51 2.68 21.05
C PHE A 864 -18.84 3.12 20.41
N ILE A 865 -19.32 4.34 20.73
CA ILE A 865 -20.54 4.92 20.15
C ILE A 865 -20.46 4.97 18.63
N VAL A 866 -19.32 5.42 18.09
CA VAL A 866 -19.07 5.52 16.64
C VAL A 866 -18.99 4.14 15.98
N ASN A 867 -18.25 3.21 16.58
CA ASN A 867 -18.05 1.88 16.00
C ASN A 867 -19.36 1.08 15.92
N GLN A 868 -20.19 1.16 16.96
CA GLN A 868 -21.46 0.44 17.08
C GLN A 868 -22.68 1.20 16.52
N GLY A 869 -22.54 2.50 16.21
CA GLY A 869 -23.64 3.31 15.67
C GLY A 869 -24.75 3.62 16.68
N LEU A 870 -24.41 3.84 17.95
CA LEU A 870 -25.39 4.06 19.04
C LEU A 870 -25.97 5.48 19.09
N SER A 871 -25.35 6.43 18.38
CA SER A 871 -25.79 7.82 18.30
C SER A 871 -25.73 8.34 16.87
N HIS A 872 -26.44 9.44 16.61
CA HIS A 872 -26.46 10.07 15.29
C HIS A 872 -25.10 10.72 14.96
N PRO A 873 -24.48 10.43 13.81
CA PRO A 873 -23.14 10.92 13.46
C PRO A 873 -22.96 12.44 13.57
N LEU A 874 -23.97 13.22 13.16
CA LEU A 874 -23.92 14.70 13.22
C LEU A 874 -23.80 15.27 14.65
N GLN A 875 -24.12 14.50 15.70
CA GLN A 875 -23.95 14.95 17.08
C GLN A 875 -22.50 14.74 17.57
N CYS A 876 -21.85 13.67 17.11
CA CYS A 876 -20.49 13.31 17.55
C CYS A 876 -19.41 14.00 16.71
N LEU A 877 -19.66 14.15 15.42
CA LEU A 877 -18.67 14.63 14.45
C LEU A 877 -18.06 16.01 14.76
N PRO A 878 -18.82 17.04 15.17
CA PRO A 878 -18.23 18.35 15.49
C PRO A 878 -17.16 18.23 16.59
N ILE A 879 -17.42 17.38 17.59
CA ILE A 879 -16.51 17.16 18.70
C ILE A 879 -15.29 16.36 18.26
N ILE A 880 -15.47 15.32 17.45
CA ILE A 880 -14.37 14.51 16.89
C ILE A 880 -13.42 15.40 16.08
N ILE A 881 -13.95 16.23 15.18
CA ILE A 881 -13.14 17.16 14.36
C ILE A 881 -12.42 18.18 15.26
N SER A 882 -13.06 18.69 16.30
CA SER A 882 -12.38 19.55 17.28
C SER A 882 -11.21 18.82 17.97
N MET A 883 -11.37 17.54 18.32
CA MET A 883 -10.30 16.75 18.96
C MET A 883 -9.12 16.45 18.03
N GLU A 884 -9.32 16.42 16.71
CA GLU A 884 -8.20 16.32 15.74
C GLU A 884 -7.21 17.48 15.87
N THR A 885 -7.66 18.63 16.38
CA THR A 885 -6.82 19.82 16.58
C THR A 885 -6.08 19.86 17.93
N CYS A 886 -6.25 18.83 18.77
CA CYS A 886 -5.61 18.71 20.09
C CYS A 886 -4.06 18.75 20.00
N GLU A 887 -3.40 19.16 21.09
CA GLU A 887 -1.93 19.17 21.19
C GLU A 887 -1.32 17.77 21.30
N ASP A 888 -2.03 16.82 21.93
CA ASP A 888 -1.57 15.44 22.07
C ASP A 888 -1.82 14.66 20.76
N PRO A 889 -0.75 14.20 20.07
CA PRO A 889 -0.89 13.43 18.84
C PRO A 889 -1.66 12.12 19.02
N ALA A 890 -1.58 11.47 20.19
CA ALA A 890 -2.28 10.20 20.42
C ALA A 890 -3.81 10.38 20.42
N ILE A 891 -4.29 11.51 20.95
CA ILE A 891 -5.71 11.87 20.97
C ILE A 891 -6.15 12.29 19.56
N ALA A 892 -5.35 13.13 18.89
CA ALA A 892 -5.63 13.61 17.55
C ALA A 892 -5.72 12.46 16.52
N ASP A 893 -4.75 11.54 16.52
CA ASP A 893 -4.73 10.37 15.62
C ASP A 893 -5.92 9.45 15.84
N ARG A 894 -6.32 9.26 17.10
CA ARG A 894 -7.49 8.45 17.45
C ARG A 894 -8.79 9.12 16.99
N ALA A 895 -8.93 10.43 17.19
CA ALA A 895 -10.07 11.19 16.69
C ALA A 895 -10.15 11.13 15.16
N LEU A 896 -9.02 11.30 14.47
CA LEU A 896 -8.90 11.18 13.03
C LEU A 896 -9.31 9.78 12.55
N SER A 897 -8.90 8.72 13.24
CA SER A 897 -9.35 7.35 12.95
C SER A 897 -10.87 7.19 13.07
N LEU A 898 -11.50 7.80 14.07
CA LEU A 898 -12.96 7.78 14.22
C LEU A 898 -13.66 8.57 13.10
N HIS A 899 -13.07 9.69 12.68
CA HIS A 899 -13.55 10.45 11.54
C HIS A 899 -13.50 9.64 10.25
N TYR A 900 -12.40 8.93 9.97
CA TYR A 900 -12.32 8.02 8.81
C TYR A 900 -13.43 6.96 8.82
N ILE A 901 -13.74 6.38 9.99
CA ILE A 901 -14.83 5.39 10.13
C ILE A 901 -16.19 6.02 9.81
N LEU A 902 -16.48 7.21 10.36
CA LEU A 902 -17.72 7.93 10.08
C LEU A 902 -17.82 8.35 8.61
N HIS A 903 -16.74 8.84 8.02
CA HIS A 903 -16.70 9.23 6.61
C HIS A 903 -16.89 8.03 5.70
N GLY A 904 -16.25 6.89 5.99
CA GLY A 904 -16.42 5.65 5.23
C GLY A 904 -17.87 5.14 5.21
N LYS A 905 -18.56 5.18 6.37
CA LYS A 905 -19.95 4.69 6.49
C LYS A 905 -21.00 5.73 6.06
N HIS A 906 -20.77 7.03 6.30
CA HIS A 906 -21.79 8.08 6.23
C HIS A 906 -21.35 9.33 5.45
N SER A 907 -20.42 9.23 4.48
CA SER A 907 -19.86 10.35 3.69
C SER A 907 -20.91 11.37 3.18
N THR A 908 -22.10 10.94 2.74
CA THR A 908 -23.14 11.85 2.22
C THR A 908 -23.87 12.62 3.32
N LEU A 909 -23.99 12.05 4.53
CA LEU A 909 -24.71 12.65 5.65
C LEU A 909 -23.86 13.72 6.35
N ILE A 910 -22.56 13.49 6.46
CA ILE A 910 -21.67 14.32 7.27
C ILE A 910 -21.14 15.57 6.56
N ASN A 911 -21.04 15.52 5.23
CA ASN A 911 -20.45 16.57 4.41
C ASN A 911 -21.47 17.66 4.02
N VAL A 912 -22.18 18.21 5.01
CA VAL A 912 -23.27 19.19 4.81
C VAL A 912 -22.98 20.53 5.50
N ARG A 913 -22.21 20.54 6.60
CA ARG A 913 -22.03 21.71 7.48
C ARG A 913 -20.56 22.01 7.81
N PHE A 914 -19.72 22.11 6.77
CA PHE A 914 -18.28 22.34 6.93
C PHE A 914 -17.94 23.59 7.76
N LEU A 915 -18.62 24.71 7.49
CA LEU A 915 -18.34 25.97 8.19
C LEU A 915 -18.74 25.91 9.68
N ASP A 916 -19.85 25.24 10.01
CA ASP A 916 -20.31 25.12 11.40
C ASP A 916 -19.34 24.27 12.24
N PHE A 917 -18.79 23.19 11.67
CA PHE A 917 -17.81 22.37 12.37
C PHE A 917 -16.46 23.08 12.49
N ALA A 918 -16.06 23.85 11.47
CA ALA A 918 -14.86 24.70 11.56
C ALA A 918 -14.98 25.74 12.69
N LYS A 919 -16.15 26.37 12.85
CA LYS A 919 -16.46 27.23 14.00
C LYS A 919 -16.35 26.48 15.33
N GLY A 920 -16.82 25.24 15.38
CA GLY A 920 -16.65 24.34 16.53
C GLY A 920 -15.18 24.09 16.90
N THR A 921 -14.31 23.88 15.91
CA THR A 921 -12.86 23.71 16.15
C THR A 921 -12.21 24.96 16.72
N TYR A 922 -12.55 26.14 16.19
CA TYR A 922 -12.07 27.41 16.70
C TYR A 922 -12.54 27.66 18.14
N GLY A 923 -13.82 27.37 18.43
CA GLY A 923 -14.37 27.44 19.78
C GLY A 923 -13.63 26.54 20.77
N TYR A 924 -13.25 25.32 20.36
CA TYR A 924 -12.43 24.42 21.18
C TYR A 924 -11.00 24.95 21.38
N GLN A 925 -10.33 25.42 20.32
CA GLN A 925 -8.98 25.99 20.42
C GLN A 925 -8.91 27.20 21.37
N LYS A 926 -9.96 28.03 21.38
CA LYS A 926 -10.10 29.16 22.31
C LYS A 926 -10.14 28.73 23.79
N THR A 927 -10.51 27.48 24.08
CA THR A 927 -10.48 26.94 25.45
C THR A 927 -9.09 26.43 25.86
N ILE A 928 -8.22 26.13 24.90
CA ILE A 928 -6.86 25.62 25.14
C ILE A 928 -5.88 26.78 25.24
N THR A 929 -5.90 27.67 24.25
CA THR A 929 -4.90 28.74 24.08
C THR A 929 -5.54 30.12 24.09
N SER A 930 -4.84 31.11 24.64
CA SER A 930 -5.27 32.51 24.61
C SER A 930 -5.11 33.13 23.22
N GLU A 931 -4.11 32.67 22.46
CA GLU A 931 -3.83 33.10 21.09
C GLU A 931 -4.04 31.93 20.13
N VAL A 932 -5.23 31.87 19.53
CA VAL A 932 -5.59 30.81 18.61
C VAL A 932 -4.92 31.05 17.25
N SER A 933 -4.10 30.11 16.80
CA SER A 933 -3.55 30.06 15.43
C SER A 933 -4.11 28.87 14.67
N GLY A 934 -4.20 28.99 13.35
CA GLY A 934 -4.66 27.90 12.47
C GLY A 934 -3.60 26.86 12.12
N HIS A 935 -2.36 27.01 12.61
CA HIS A 935 -1.27 26.09 12.30
C HIS A 935 -0.44 25.71 13.53
N ARG A 936 0.23 24.56 13.48
CA ARG A 936 1.23 24.14 14.47
C ARG A 936 2.48 23.67 13.74
N ASN A 937 3.64 24.29 14.01
CA ASN A 937 4.93 23.98 13.39
C ASN A 937 4.91 23.94 11.85
N GLY A 938 4.10 24.79 11.20
CA GLY A 938 3.96 24.83 9.73
C GLY A 938 2.96 23.82 9.14
N THR A 939 2.25 23.05 9.97
CA THR A 939 1.15 22.17 9.57
C THR A 939 -0.19 22.78 9.93
N ALA A 940 -1.15 22.77 9.00
CA ALA A 940 -2.51 23.24 9.26
C ALA A 940 -3.20 22.39 10.34
N LEU A 941 -3.94 23.00 11.27
CA LEU A 941 -4.70 22.25 12.27
C LEU A 941 -5.84 21.44 11.64
N LEU A 942 -6.38 21.89 10.51
CA LEU A 942 -7.41 21.17 9.75
C LEU A 942 -6.84 20.23 8.68
N ALA A 943 -5.53 19.93 8.70
CA ALA A 943 -4.89 19.05 7.72
C ALA A 943 -5.48 17.62 7.75
N GLY A 944 -5.67 17.05 8.96
CA GLY A 944 -6.25 15.73 9.12
C GLY A 944 -7.65 15.62 8.51
N TRP A 945 -8.51 16.62 8.75
CA TRP A 945 -9.83 16.69 8.13
C TRP A 945 -9.74 16.81 6.61
N TYR A 946 -8.86 17.68 6.08
CA TYR A 946 -8.63 17.77 4.64
C TYR A 946 -8.20 16.43 4.04
N ASP A 947 -7.39 15.65 4.75
CA ASP A 947 -6.93 14.34 4.29
C ASP A 947 -8.05 13.30 4.16
N VAL A 948 -9.07 13.36 5.01
CA VAL A 948 -10.24 12.48 4.94
C VAL A 948 -11.09 12.73 3.69
N ILE A 949 -11.21 13.98 3.28
CA ILE A 949 -12.15 14.40 2.22
C ILE A 949 -11.51 14.53 0.83
N ASN A 950 -10.17 14.58 0.76
CA ASN A 950 -9.46 14.98 -0.47
C ASN A 950 -9.58 13.97 -1.63
N GLU A 951 -10.03 12.74 -1.38
CA GLU A 951 -10.19 11.71 -2.41
C GLU A 951 -11.24 12.10 -3.46
N LYS A 952 -12.37 12.66 -3.04
CA LYS A 952 -13.49 13.01 -3.92
C LYS A 952 -13.41 14.49 -4.31
N ARG A 953 -13.16 14.77 -5.59
CA ARG A 953 -13.06 16.14 -6.16
C ARG A 953 -14.19 17.07 -5.71
N ALA A 954 -15.45 16.61 -5.75
CA ALA A 954 -16.59 17.46 -5.39
C ALA A 954 -16.58 17.89 -3.90
N LEU A 955 -16.28 16.95 -3.00
CA LEU A 955 -16.23 17.22 -1.55
C LEU A 955 -15.05 18.13 -1.20
N ARG A 956 -13.87 17.81 -1.73
CA ARG A 956 -12.66 18.61 -1.53
C ARG A 956 -12.84 20.05 -1.97
N ASN A 957 -13.40 20.26 -3.16
CA ASN A 957 -13.66 21.59 -3.69
C ASN A 957 -14.75 22.34 -2.89
N GLU A 958 -15.77 21.64 -2.39
CA GLU A 958 -16.80 22.26 -1.53
C GLU A 958 -16.26 22.61 -0.15
N PHE A 959 -15.36 21.82 0.43
CA PHE A 959 -14.73 22.11 1.71
C PHE A 959 -13.89 23.39 1.68
N VAL A 960 -12.94 23.49 0.75
CA VAL A 960 -12.08 24.69 0.64
C VAL A 960 -12.91 25.93 0.31
N ARG A 961 -13.97 25.77 -0.50
CA ARG A 961 -14.95 26.83 -0.77
C ARG A 961 -15.72 27.21 0.50
N ALA A 962 -16.16 26.25 1.30
CA ALA A 962 -16.89 26.51 2.53
C ALA A 962 -16.06 27.25 3.58
N LEU A 963 -14.76 26.95 3.68
CA LEU A 963 -13.84 27.69 4.54
C LEU A 963 -13.62 29.12 4.02
N ALA A 964 -13.42 29.30 2.71
CA ALA A 964 -13.28 30.63 2.11
C ALA A 964 -14.56 31.49 2.21
N ARG A 965 -15.75 30.87 2.26
CA ARG A 965 -17.02 31.58 2.52
C ARG A 965 -17.06 32.27 3.88
N ALA A 966 -16.23 31.87 4.85
CA ALA A 966 -16.17 32.53 6.15
C ALA A 966 -15.70 34.00 6.08
N PHE A 967 -15.04 34.39 4.98
CA PHE A 967 -14.57 35.75 4.75
C PHE A 967 -15.67 36.67 4.18
N HIS A 968 -16.81 36.12 3.74
CA HIS A 968 -17.93 36.94 3.27
C HIS A 968 -18.73 37.45 4.47
N PHE A 969 -19.01 38.75 4.49
CA PHE A 969 -19.81 39.40 5.53
C PHE A 969 -20.80 40.38 4.89
N GLU A 970 -21.91 40.65 5.58
CA GLU A 970 -22.91 41.64 5.17
C GLU A 970 -22.71 42.93 5.97
N LEU A 971 -22.62 44.08 5.29
CA LEU A 971 -22.35 45.38 5.92
C LEU A 971 -23.51 45.91 6.78
N SER A 972 -24.74 45.49 6.47
CA SER A 972 -25.98 45.92 7.13
C SER A 972 -26.56 44.86 8.09
N GLY A 973 -25.78 43.86 8.47
CA GLY A 973 -26.23 42.78 9.36
C GLY A 973 -26.04 43.11 10.85
N ASP A 974 -26.93 42.61 11.71
CA ASP A 974 -26.85 42.75 13.18
C ASP A 974 -25.67 41.97 13.82
N CYS A 975 -25.00 41.10 13.06
CA CYS A 975 -24.00 40.18 13.57
C CYS A 975 -22.57 40.69 13.32
N ILE A 976 -21.87 41.10 14.39
CA ILE A 976 -20.47 41.52 14.32
C ILE A 976 -19.61 40.33 13.86
N PRO A 977 -18.82 40.49 12.79
CA PRO A 977 -18.03 39.38 12.26
C PRO A 977 -16.83 39.07 13.17
N ASP A 978 -16.60 37.78 13.44
CA ASP A 978 -15.52 37.31 14.33
C ASP A 978 -14.17 37.26 13.60
N VAL A 979 -13.37 38.30 13.80
CA VAL A 979 -12.02 38.45 13.21
C VAL A 979 -11.11 37.28 13.59
N GLY A 980 -11.22 36.78 14.82
CA GLY A 980 -10.35 35.68 15.29
C GLY A 980 -10.66 34.37 14.58
N LEU A 981 -11.93 34.09 14.27
CA LEU A 981 -12.33 32.95 13.45
C LEU A 981 -11.76 33.06 12.03
N VAL A 982 -11.86 34.24 11.41
CA VAL A 982 -11.34 34.46 10.06
C VAL A 982 -9.82 34.33 10.01
N LEU A 983 -9.10 34.86 11.00
CA LEU A 983 -7.65 34.68 11.12
C LEU A 983 -7.27 33.20 11.26
N TYR A 984 -7.97 32.45 12.12
CA TYR A 984 -7.76 31.01 12.28
C TYR A 984 -7.96 30.24 10.95
N LEU A 985 -8.97 30.62 10.17
CA LEU A 985 -9.23 30.01 8.86
C LEU A 985 -8.23 30.46 7.78
N ALA A 986 -7.76 31.71 7.83
CA ALA A 986 -6.71 32.23 6.95
C ALA A 986 -5.41 31.43 7.13
N ASP A 987 -4.97 31.24 8.37
CA ASP A 987 -3.80 30.42 8.71
C ASP A 987 -3.93 28.98 8.17
N ASN A 988 -5.10 28.36 8.35
CA ASN A 988 -5.35 27.02 7.82
C ASN A 988 -5.30 27.01 6.28
N LEU A 989 -6.00 27.92 5.60
CA LEU A 989 -6.01 27.99 4.14
C LEU A 989 -4.62 28.27 3.55
N ALA A 990 -3.77 29.03 4.23
CA ALA A 990 -2.39 29.28 3.82
C ALA A 990 -1.50 28.04 3.98
N THR A 991 -1.72 27.24 5.02
CA THR A 991 -0.84 26.12 5.40
C THR A 991 -1.27 24.75 4.87
N LEU A 992 -2.51 24.61 4.37
CA LEU A 992 -3.03 23.36 3.79
C LEU A 992 -2.18 22.84 2.61
N GLU A 993 -1.92 21.54 2.59
CA GLU A 993 -1.18 20.86 1.51
C GLU A 993 -2.11 20.49 0.36
N TYR A 994 -2.43 21.46 -0.48
CA TYR A 994 -3.26 21.24 -1.66
C TYR A 994 -2.66 20.18 -2.60
N LYS A 995 -3.49 19.29 -3.13
CA LYS A 995 -3.05 18.25 -4.08
C LYS A 995 -3.00 18.79 -5.51
N LEU A 996 -3.96 19.61 -5.89
CA LEU A 996 -4.15 20.13 -7.24
C LEU A 996 -4.24 21.66 -7.26
N LEU A 997 -3.76 22.27 -8.33
CA LEU A 997 -3.85 23.73 -8.52
C LEU A 997 -5.30 24.22 -8.61
N GLU A 998 -6.25 23.35 -9.01
CA GLU A 998 -7.69 23.65 -9.00
C GLU A 998 -8.16 24.20 -7.64
N GLU A 999 -7.68 23.64 -6.54
CA GLU A 999 -8.15 23.97 -5.20
C GLU A 999 -7.69 25.36 -4.77
N VAL A 1000 -6.41 25.65 -5.03
CA VAL A 1000 -5.79 26.96 -4.77
C VAL A 1000 -6.51 28.04 -5.56
N MET A 1001 -6.83 27.79 -6.84
CA MET A 1001 -7.57 28.74 -7.68
C MET A 1001 -8.99 29.01 -7.17
N ILE A 1002 -9.69 27.99 -6.62
CA ILE A 1002 -11.01 28.18 -6.02
C ILE A 1002 -10.91 29.11 -4.80
N VAL A 1003 -9.93 28.91 -3.92
CA VAL A 1003 -9.73 29.76 -2.75
C VAL A 1003 -9.41 31.20 -3.16
N ILE A 1004 -8.46 31.38 -4.08
CA ILE A 1004 -8.08 32.71 -4.60
C ILE A 1004 -9.29 33.43 -5.21
N GLN A 1005 -10.12 32.74 -6.01
CA GLN A 1005 -11.29 33.35 -6.62
C GLN A 1005 -12.36 33.76 -5.60
N GLN A 1006 -12.57 32.97 -4.55
CA GLN A 1006 -13.51 33.31 -3.48
C GLN A 1006 -13.01 34.50 -2.65
N LEU A 1007 -11.72 34.52 -2.28
CA LEU A 1007 -11.12 35.65 -1.56
C LEU A 1007 -11.07 36.91 -2.42
N GLY A 1008 -10.80 36.78 -3.73
CA GLY A 1008 -10.85 37.89 -4.67
C GLY A 1008 -12.25 38.49 -4.82
N SER A 1009 -13.32 37.68 -4.74
CA SER A 1009 -14.69 38.19 -4.70
C SER A 1009 -14.91 39.09 -3.48
N VAL A 1010 -14.49 38.64 -2.29
CA VAL A 1010 -14.60 39.43 -1.05
C VAL A 1010 -13.90 40.78 -1.17
N VAL A 1011 -12.70 40.80 -1.78
CA VAL A 1011 -11.95 42.04 -2.02
C VAL A 1011 -12.65 42.93 -3.05
N SER A 1012 -13.22 42.37 -4.13
CA SER A 1012 -13.96 43.13 -5.14
C SER A 1012 -15.25 43.75 -4.60
N ASP A 1013 -15.97 43.01 -3.76
CA ASP A 1013 -17.23 43.44 -3.13
C ASP A 1013 -16.99 44.58 -2.11
N CYS A 1014 -15.75 44.72 -1.63
CA CYS A 1014 -15.32 45.75 -0.69
C CYS A 1014 -15.23 47.17 -1.29
N THR A 1015 -15.27 47.33 -2.62
CA THR A 1015 -15.22 48.66 -3.27
C THR A 1015 -16.31 49.62 -2.78
N GLN A 1016 -17.51 49.11 -2.49
CA GLN A 1016 -18.59 49.90 -1.88
C GLN A 1016 -18.28 50.27 -0.43
N PHE A 1017 -17.71 49.35 0.35
CA PHE A 1017 -17.30 49.59 1.73
C PHE A 1017 -16.19 50.64 1.87
N VAL A 1018 -15.22 50.66 0.96
CA VAL A 1018 -14.14 51.67 0.97
C VAL A 1018 -14.71 53.07 0.77
N SER A 1019 -15.69 53.23 -0.13
CA SER A 1019 -16.38 54.52 -0.30
C SER A 1019 -17.11 54.96 0.98
N THR A 1020 -17.66 54.02 1.75
CA THR A 1020 -18.27 54.29 3.05
C THR A 1020 -17.19 54.69 4.07
N LEU A 1021 -16.05 54.00 4.12
CA LEU A 1021 -14.92 54.33 5.01
C LEU A 1021 -14.30 55.72 4.73
N GLU A 1022 -14.30 56.16 3.48
CA GLU A 1022 -13.77 57.47 3.06
C GLU A 1022 -14.73 58.63 3.37
N THR A 1023 -16.04 58.37 3.37
CA THR A 1023 -17.11 59.38 3.61
C THR A 1023 -17.52 59.51 5.08
N MET A 1024 -16.95 58.69 5.97
CA MET A 1024 -17.21 58.73 7.41
C MET A 1024 -16.62 59.95 8.11
N SER A 1025 -17.47 60.70 8.80
CA SER A 1025 -17.06 61.71 9.78
C SER A 1025 -17.16 61.10 11.18
N VAL A 1026 -16.03 60.88 11.85
CA VAL A 1026 -15.99 60.40 13.23
C VAL A 1026 -15.34 61.45 14.11
N GLU A 1027 -16.12 62.02 15.03
CA GLU A 1027 -15.63 62.92 16.08
C GLU A 1027 -15.33 62.08 17.34
N GLY A 1028 -14.05 61.79 17.61
CA GLY A 1028 -13.62 61.02 18.78
C GLY A 1028 -12.17 61.32 19.17
N GLU A 1029 -11.84 61.25 20.46
CA GLU A 1029 -10.48 61.36 20.98
C GLU A 1029 -9.72 60.05 20.78
N ALA A 1030 -8.38 60.11 20.63
CA ALA A 1030 -7.57 58.93 20.32
C ALA A 1030 -7.64 57.81 21.39
N THR A 1031 -8.06 58.13 22.61
CA THR A 1031 -8.23 57.21 23.74
C THR A 1031 -9.60 56.55 23.82
N ASP A 1032 -10.56 56.97 23.00
CA ASP A 1032 -11.92 56.45 23.05
C ASP A 1032 -11.98 54.98 22.63
N LEU A 1033 -12.79 54.19 23.32
CA LEU A 1033 -12.97 52.77 23.05
C LEU A 1033 -13.90 52.60 21.84
N VAL A 1034 -13.46 51.76 20.90
CA VAL A 1034 -14.20 51.47 19.64
C VAL A 1034 -15.60 50.89 19.89
N LYS A 1035 -15.85 50.29 21.06
CA LYS A 1035 -17.13 49.67 21.44
C LYS A 1035 -18.21 50.67 21.85
N ASP A 1036 -17.83 51.90 22.19
CA ASP A 1036 -18.73 52.92 22.76
C ASP A 1036 -19.08 54.02 21.74
N LEU A 1037 -18.65 53.88 20.47
CA LEU A 1037 -18.79 54.87 19.40
C LEU A 1037 -19.66 54.34 18.24
N ASP A 1038 -20.71 55.09 17.91
CA ASP A 1038 -21.55 54.86 16.72
C ASP A 1038 -21.22 55.89 15.62
N VAL A 1039 -21.31 55.47 14.35
CA VAL A 1039 -20.94 56.30 13.20
C VAL A 1039 -22.17 56.67 12.39
N SER A 1040 -22.32 57.96 12.10
CA SER A 1040 -23.32 58.48 11.16
C SER A 1040 -22.73 58.54 9.75
N ILE A 1041 -23.33 57.80 8.81
CA ILE A 1041 -22.95 57.84 7.40
C ILE A 1041 -23.75 58.98 6.75
N HIS A 1042 -23.08 60.01 6.23
CA HIS A 1042 -23.79 61.08 5.53
C HIS A 1042 -24.50 60.50 4.29
N GLU A 1043 -25.82 60.76 4.23
CA GLU A 1043 -26.82 60.37 3.21
C GLU A 1043 -27.68 59.12 3.46
N THR A 1044 -27.46 58.32 4.53
CA THR A 1044 -28.40 57.25 4.94
C THR A 1044 -28.72 57.33 6.44
N SER A 1045 -29.99 57.28 6.80
CA SER A 1045 -30.52 57.26 8.19
C SER A 1045 -30.14 56.02 9.03
N ASP A 1046 -29.16 55.22 8.59
CA ASP A 1046 -28.74 53.99 9.26
C ASP A 1046 -27.44 54.25 10.07
N GLU A 1047 -27.55 54.15 11.40
CA GLU A 1047 -26.41 54.15 12.32
C GLU A 1047 -25.69 52.80 12.21
N THR A 1048 -24.40 52.80 11.88
CA THR A 1048 -23.57 51.59 11.86
C THR A 1048 -22.53 51.64 12.98
N ARG A 1049 -22.37 50.52 13.69
CA ARG A 1049 -21.40 50.41 14.79
C ARG A 1049 -19.97 50.49 14.27
N LEU A 1050 -19.14 51.33 14.89
CA LEU A 1050 -17.73 51.47 14.51
C LEU A 1050 -16.99 50.11 14.57
N GLU A 1051 -17.29 49.28 15.57
CA GLU A 1051 -16.74 47.93 15.73
C GLU A 1051 -16.99 47.02 14.51
N HIS A 1052 -18.15 47.15 13.86
CA HIS A 1052 -18.49 46.37 12.67
C HIS A 1052 -17.59 46.76 11.49
N LEU A 1053 -17.36 48.05 11.30
CA LEU A 1053 -16.52 48.60 10.24
C LEU A 1053 -15.04 48.24 10.45
N VAL A 1054 -14.56 48.33 11.69
CA VAL A 1054 -13.19 47.95 12.03
C VAL A 1054 -12.93 46.47 11.73
N ASN A 1055 -13.81 45.59 12.21
CA ASN A 1055 -13.68 44.15 11.98
C ASN A 1055 -13.80 43.79 10.49
N SER A 1056 -14.68 44.47 9.76
CA SER A 1056 -14.81 44.33 8.30
C SER A 1056 -13.51 44.70 7.57
N SER A 1057 -12.85 45.80 7.95
CA SER A 1057 -11.56 46.21 7.36
C SER A 1057 -10.45 45.18 7.60
N ILE A 1058 -10.42 44.56 8.77
CA ILE A 1058 -9.43 43.51 9.10
C ILE A 1058 -9.72 42.24 8.27
N ILE A 1059 -10.98 41.84 8.13
CA ILE A 1059 -11.36 40.63 7.37
C ILE A 1059 -11.02 40.75 5.90
N VAL A 1060 -11.31 41.90 5.27
CA VAL A 1060 -10.93 42.12 3.86
C VAL A 1060 -9.42 42.18 3.72
N GLY A 1061 -8.73 42.83 4.66
CA GLY A 1061 -7.28 42.78 4.73
C GLY A 1061 -6.76 41.34 4.74
N LEU A 1062 -7.27 40.50 5.64
CA LEU A 1062 -6.88 39.10 5.74
C LEU A 1062 -7.17 38.31 4.47
N ALA A 1063 -8.30 38.58 3.79
CA ALA A 1063 -8.61 37.99 2.49
C ALA A 1063 -7.55 38.36 1.44
N LEU A 1064 -7.14 39.63 1.40
CA LEU A 1064 -6.12 40.15 0.50
C LEU A 1064 -4.75 39.53 0.76
N LEU A 1065 -4.31 39.49 2.02
CA LEU A 1065 -3.05 38.85 2.42
C LEU A 1065 -3.03 37.36 2.05
N THR A 1066 -4.10 36.64 2.36
CA THR A 1066 -4.19 35.21 2.07
C THR A 1066 -4.22 34.95 0.56
N LYS A 1067 -4.92 35.79 -0.22
CA LYS A 1067 -4.94 35.74 -1.69
C LYS A 1067 -3.53 35.87 -2.26
N ASN A 1068 -2.82 36.92 -1.86
CA ASN A 1068 -1.49 37.25 -2.39
C ASN A 1068 -0.43 36.24 -1.96
N HIS A 1069 -0.50 35.77 -0.71
CA HIS A 1069 0.34 34.69 -0.21
C HIS A 1069 0.19 33.40 -1.03
N LEU A 1070 -1.05 33.00 -1.36
CA LEU A 1070 -1.29 31.79 -2.16
C LEU A 1070 -0.84 31.95 -3.62
N LEU A 1071 -0.97 33.14 -4.20
CA LEU A 1071 -0.45 33.46 -5.54
C LEU A 1071 1.07 33.28 -5.59
N ASP A 1072 1.78 33.80 -4.58
CA ASP A 1072 3.23 33.71 -4.49
C ASP A 1072 3.71 32.30 -4.15
N LEU A 1073 3.09 31.63 -3.18
CA LEU A 1073 3.46 30.29 -2.71
C LEU A 1073 3.40 29.25 -3.84
N TYR A 1074 2.39 29.36 -4.72
CA TYR A 1074 2.18 28.43 -5.84
C TYR A 1074 2.63 29.00 -7.19
N GLY A 1075 3.06 30.25 -7.25
CA GLY A 1075 3.52 30.91 -8.47
C GLY A 1075 2.45 31.06 -9.55
N LEU A 1076 1.24 31.38 -9.14
CA LEU A 1076 0.09 31.55 -10.02
C LEU A 1076 -0.05 33.02 -10.44
N ALA A 1077 -0.54 33.25 -11.66
CA ALA A 1077 -0.91 34.59 -12.11
C ALA A 1077 -2.40 34.81 -11.84
N GLU A 1078 -2.76 35.96 -11.28
CA GLU A 1078 -4.15 36.30 -10.90
C GLU A 1078 -5.12 36.18 -12.08
N ASP A 1079 -4.76 36.70 -13.26
CA ASP A 1079 -5.52 36.58 -14.51
C ASP A 1079 -5.93 35.15 -14.88
N LYS A 1080 -5.06 34.18 -14.57
CA LYS A 1080 -5.33 32.75 -14.86
C LYS A 1080 -6.32 32.16 -13.87
N CYS A 1081 -6.30 32.65 -12.63
CA CYS A 1081 -7.23 32.25 -11.58
C CYS A 1081 -8.64 32.82 -11.85
N THR A 1082 -8.74 34.08 -12.26
CA THR A 1082 -10.03 34.72 -12.58
C THR A 1082 -10.73 34.09 -13.80
N LYS A 1083 -9.95 33.63 -14.79
CA LYS A 1083 -10.47 32.91 -15.97
C LYS A 1083 -10.88 31.46 -15.68
N TYR A 1084 -10.57 30.94 -14.50
CA TYR A 1084 -10.94 29.58 -14.12
C TYR A 1084 -12.45 29.50 -13.83
N VAL A 1085 -13.12 28.50 -14.40
CA VAL A 1085 -14.56 28.29 -14.19
C VAL A 1085 -14.76 27.20 -13.15
N ILE A 1086 -15.27 27.60 -11.99
CA ILE A 1086 -15.57 26.69 -10.88
C ILE A 1086 -16.45 25.52 -11.36
N GLY A 1087 -16.00 24.30 -11.07
CA GLY A 1087 -16.71 23.06 -11.41
C GLY A 1087 -16.30 22.42 -12.75
N LYS A 1088 -15.78 23.20 -13.71
CA LYS A 1088 -15.28 22.66 -15.00
C LYS A 1088 -13.83 22.20 -14.88
N LYS A 1089 -13.49 21.05 -15.48
CA LYS A 1089 -12.10 20.59 -15.52
C LYS A 1089 -11.27 21.49 -16.43
N SER A 1090 -10.03 21.77 -16.03
CA SER A 1090 -9.08 22.52 -16.84
C SER A 1090 -7.70 21.87 -16.77
N ALA A 1091 -6.96 21.91 -17.88
CA ALA A 1091 -5.61 21.35 -17.95
C ALA A 1091 -4.62 22.04 -16.98
N LEU A 1092 -4.91 23.27 -16.55
CA LEU A 1092 -4.14 23.98 -15.53
C LEU A 1092 -4.49 23.50 -14.13
N GLY A 1093 -5.78 23.31 -13.83
CA GLY A 1093 -6.27 22.86 -12.52
C GLY A 1093 -5.92 21.42 -12.18
N ASP A 1094 -5.79 20.55 -13.19
CA ASP A 1094 -5.41 19.14 -13.01
C ASP A 1094 -3.89 18.94 -12.73
N LYS A 1095 -3.08 20.01 -12.71
CA LYS A 1095 -1.66 19.93 -12.36
C LYS A 1095 -1.47 19.78 -10.84
N PRO A 1096 -0.43 19.05 -10.39
CA PRO A 1096 -0.10 18.97 -8.97
C PRO A 1096 0.28 20.35 -8.43
N ALA A 1097 -0.21 20.67 -7.23
CA ALA A 1097 0.14 21.93 -6.56
C ALA A 1097 1.52 21.78 -5.89
N VAL A 1098 2.54 22.44 -6.45
CA VAL A 1098 3.92 22.41 -5.93
C VAL A 1098 4.24 23.77 -5.34
N ARG A 1099 4.64 23.79 -4.06
CA ARG A 1099 5.04 25.01 -3.34
C ARG A 1099 6.43 25.47 -3.79
N ARG A 1100 6.64 26.78 -3.84
CA ARG A 1100 7.97 27.38 -4.04
C ARG A 1100 8.80 27.29 -2.76
N SER A 1101 10.05 26.84 -2.86
CA SER A 1101 10.92 26.56 -1.71
C SER A 1101 11.39 27.80 -0.93
N HIS A 1102 11.26 29.00 -1.49
CA HIS A 1102 11.75 30.26 -0.91
C HIS A 1102 10.68 31.06 -0.17
N VAL A 1103 9.42 30.61 -0.19
CA VAL A 1103 8.29 31.30 0.46
C VAL A 1103 7.99 30.58 1.78
N SER A 1104 7.84 31.32 2.88
CA SER A 1104 7.42 30.75 4.16
C SER A 1104 6.02 30.15 4.04
N VAL A 1105 5.78 28.99 4.64
CA VAL A 1105 4.46 28.34 4.59
C VAL A 1105 3.42 29.08 5.44
N PRO A 1106 3.72 29.48 6.69
CA PRO A 1106 2.79 30.29 7.49
C PRO A 1106 2.53 31.66 6.86
N LEU A 1107 1.33 32.18 7.10
CA LEU A 1107 0.93 33.52 6.68
C LEU A 1107 1.70 34.56 7.51
N ASP A 1108 2.36 35.51 6.85
CA ASP A 1108 2.97 36.65 7.53
C ASP A 1108 1.92 37.76 7.72
N VAL A 1109 1.49 37.94 8.96
CA VAL A 1109 0.55 38.99 9.36
C VAL A 1109 1.25 40.29 9.78
N GLY A 1110 2.59 40.36 9.71
CA GLY A 1110 3.37 41.53 10.14
C GLY A 1110 3.02 42.82 9.39
N CYS A 1111 2.49 42.72 8.17
CA CYS A 1111 1.99 43.85 7.39
C CYS A 1111 0.73 44.51 7.99
N MET A 1112 0.05 43.86 8.94
CA MET A 1112 -1.10 44.40 9.65
C MET A 1112 -0.91 44.29 11.17
N PRO A 1113 -0.47 45.36 11.85
CA PRO A 1113 -0.15 45.31 13.27
C PRO A 1113 -1.38 45.08 14.18
N TRP A 1114 -2.59 45.38 13.70
CA TRP A 1114 -3.83 45.34 14.50
C TRP A 1114 -4.80 44.22 14.09
N VAL A 1115 -4.32 43.16 13.43
CA VAL A 1115 -5.14 42.00 12.99
C VAL A 1115 -5.88 41.30 14.13
N ARG A 1116 -5.28 41.30 15.33
CA ARG A 1116 -5.85 40.62 16.50
C ARG A 1116 -6.89 41.46 17.27
N GLY A 1117 -7.32 42.56 16.66
CA GLY A 1117 -8.35 43.45 17.18
C GLY A 1117 -7.80 44.83 17.50
N VAL A 1118 -8.69 45.81 17.36
CA VAL A 1118 -8.45 47.23 17.60
C VAL A 1118 -9.27 47.62 18.83
N ARG A 1119 -8.65 48.31 19.79
CA ARG A 1119 -9.27 48.70 21.06
C ARG A 1119 -9.56 50.19 21.13
N THR A 1120 -8.69 51.02 20.56
CA THR A 1120 -8.81 52.49 20.63
C THR A 1120 -9.04 53.14 19.27
N PHE A 1121 -9.64 54.32 19.27
CA PHE A 1121 -9.84 55.10 18.06
C PHE A 1121 -8.52 55.45 17.34
N GLY A 1122 -7.43 55.68 18.09
CA GLY A 1122 -6.09 55.87 17.52
C GLY A 1122 -5.55 54.65 16.77
N GLU A 1123 -5.79 53.45 17.29
CA GLU A 1123 -5.44 52.18 16.63
C GLU A 1123 -6.28 51.97 15.36
N PHE A 1124 -7.55 52.37 15.36
CA PHE A 1124 -8.41 52.32 14.17
C PHE A 1124 -7.87 53.21 13.06
N GLY A 1125 -7.41 54.43 13.37
CA GLY A 1125 -6.78 55.32 12.39
C GLY A 1125 -5.57 54.70 11.71
N GLN A 1126 -4.72 54.00 12.46
CA GLN A 1126 -3.57 53.26 11.92
C GLN A 1126 -3.99 52.05 11.08
N GLN A 1127 -4.99 51.30 11.53
CA GLN A 1127 -5.54 50.15 10.79
C GLN A 1127 -6.15 50.59 9.46
N ARG A 1128 -6.92 51.69 9.45
CA ARG A 1128 -7.52 52.27 8.24
C ARG A 1128 -6.45 52.69 7.23
N ALA A 1129 -5.41 53.40 7.69
CA ALA A 1129 -4.31 53.81 6.82
C ALA A 1129 -3.52 52.62 6.24
N THR A 1130 -3.33 51.57 7.05
CA THR A 1130 -2.65 50.34 6.61
C THR A 1130 -3.51 49.58 5.59
N PHE A 1131 -4.81 49.45 5.84
CA PHE A 1131 -5.76 48.79 4.94
C PHE A 1131 -5.85 49.47 3.57
N LEU A 1132 -5.98 50.80 3.53
CA LEU A 1132 -6.04 51.56 2.28
C LEU A 1132 -4.75 51.42 1.46
N ARG A 1133 -3.58 51.46 2.12
CA ARG A 1133 -2.29 51.25 1.46
C ARG A 1133 -2.22 49.89 0.78
N MET A 1134 -2.67 48.84 1.46
CA MET A 1134 -2.64 47.48 0.92
C MET A 1134 -3.55 47.30 -0.29
N LEU A 1135 -4.73 47.92 -0.29
CA LEU A 1135 -5.63 47.91 -1.44
C LEU A 1135 -5.05 48.65 -2.66
N GLN A 1136 -4.30 49.72 -2.42
CA GLN A 1136 -3.58 50.44 -3.49
C GLN A 1136 -2.41 49.62 -4.06
N GLU A 1137 -1.62 48.98 -3.20
CA GLU A 1137 -0.50 48.11 -3.62
C GLU A 1137 -0.96 46.91 -4.46
N ASP A 1138 -2.16 46.39 -4.21
CA ASP A 1138 -2.79 45.32 -5.01
C ASP A 1138 -3.43 45.82 -6.32
N GLY A 1139 -3.59 47.14 -6.51
CA GLY A 1139 -4.24 47.72 -7.68
C GLY A 1139 -5.77 47.60 -7.68
N SER A 1140 -6.37 47.25 -6.53
CA SER A 1140 -7.83 47.13 -6.34
C SER A 1140 -8.53 48.48 -6.17
N LEU A 1141 -7.78 49.54 -5.84
CA LEU A 1141 -8.22 50.94 -5.90
C LEU A 1141 -7.49 51.62 -7.07
N GLY A 1142 -8.22 52.32 -7.95
CA GLY A 1142 -7.58 53.22 -8.93
C GLY A 1142 -6.85 54.34 -8.19
N ASP A 1143 -5.82 54.94 -8.82
CA ASP A 1143 -4.98 56.01 -8.24
C ASP A 1143 -5.83 57.14 -7.61
N THR A 1144 -6.22 56.99 -6.36
CA THR A 1144 -6.83 58.02 -5.54
C THR A 1144 -5.75 58.61 -4.66
N ASN A 1145 -5.64 59.94 -4.70
CA ASN A 1145 -4.66 60.70 -3.90
C ASN A 1145 -4.93 60.46 -2.41
N LEU A 1146 -4.09 59.65 -1.76
CA LEU A 1146 -3.95 59.59 -0.30
C LEU A 1146 -3.35 60.88 0.25
#